data_AF-A0A7C3HF65-F1
#
_entry.id   AF-A0A7C3HF65-F1
#
_cell.length_a   1.000
_cell.length_b   1.000
_cell.length_c   1.000
_cell.angle_alpha   90.00
_cell.angle_beta   90.00
_cell.angle_gamma   90.00
#
_symmetry.space_group_name_H-M   'P 1'
#
loop_
_entity.id
_entity.type
_entity.pdbx_description
1 polymer ?
#
loop_
_entity_poly.entity_id
_entity_poly.type
_entity_poly.pdbx_seq_one_letter_code
_entity_poly.pdbx_strand_id
1 'polypeptide(L)'
;MATSETTVTPSNFTSDDIAFDWVNENFSVQTRELVKDHPWSRVYRLQGNSGVAYLKLIPSHEKGVLNKTQQISRHFPATVPEVTASNGDLGLLIMREFAGIPLHDDPTEVQIRKLLTTYADMQVAASQNKELLSELPWFKLDNIIRNFFEFLDPETTRQGEVGADYFLNPAEAAGYFKALIVRSEILEDMLSRVAPLPPTLNHCDLHGGNTAEKPDGSMIIFDWDDAIIGPAGLSLHRLLGGCSGLYRLLNGDPDINQEAPHLQRLFSAYANRLALGGYADYPVLIDAMPAAVTVGSMQSISLYGKFPEDNEEYRESIAEILRKRLDDLLELCDLLTLNSRQNTIEFVNDYLQNGVPWRATYLLDKYLSWHPNDEELHGWAATLHMNAGQWEAAMANFATLLNTHPERAESHFNMGVALLKSGQPEQAMQAFETTQKIDDAFDGASEYLAKASDIVERLQRATVPHLAPAVRLSDEEKNSNTVESENLDLATRMFREHGYVVMENLFPAELIREISDEFFKRYNSYFEDRLYSDNLILGDKRRMVSVALEGALNSPRLYGSTLVVELMKRLLGDDYVMGSYNAVVSLPGAQPKGLHKDYPPLFKNDPVENHVTPPFAISVLFPLIELTEEHGITSMRKGTHLLPDETPFDAPEQKPLLKLGDAVIFDYCTAHDGLANNTDSVRPLLAMVFHRVWFRDALNYVHQKAIIITPEEMEKVPDAQKHLFRWAQSDGAELKTDAIEAWNKGIEPGGMI
;
A
#
# COMPACT_ATOMS: atom_id res chain seq x y z
N MET A 1 -18.28 -22.70 -20.14
CA MET A 1 -18.61 -23.60 -21.28
C MET A 1 -18.87 -22.69 -22.48
N ALA A 2 -18.24 -23.01 -23.61
CA ALA A 2 -18.21 -22.26 -24.88
C ALA A 2 -17.66 -20.83 -24.78
N THR A 3 -16.34 -20.69 -24.68
CA THR A 3 -15.63 -19.49 -25.15
C THR A 3 -15.88 -19.39 -26.65
N SER A 4 -16.76 -18.50 -27.08
CA SER A 4 -16.77 -18.09 -28.48
C SER A 4 -15.39 -17.50 -28.74
N GLU A 5 -14.59 -18.15 -29.57
CA GLU A 5 -13.39 -17.55 -30.15
C GLU A 5 -13.86 -16.35 -30.97
N THR A 6 -13.96 -15.18 -30.32
CA THR A 6 -13.98 -13.90 -31.01
C THR A 6 -12.65 -13.84 -31.72
N THR A 7 -12.64 -14.08 -33.03
CA THR A 7 -11.47 -13.88 -33.87
C THR A 7 -11.13 -12.39 -33.85
N VAL A 8 -10.34 -11.99 -32.86
CA VAL A 8 -9.78 -10.65 -32.76
C VAL A 8 -8.89 -10.47 -33.98
N THR A 9 -9.24 -9.53 -34.84
CA THR A 9 -8.42 -9.21 -36.01
C THR A 9 -7.63 -7.96 -35.63
N PRO A 10 -6.29 -8.01 -35.53
CA PRO A 10 -5.47 -6.85 -35.22
C PRO A 10 -5.74 -5.68 -36.18
N SER A 11 -5.44 -4.47 -35.73
CA SER A 11 -5.61 -3.27 -36.55
C SER A 11 -4.73 -3.33 -37.81
N ASN A 12 -5.36 -3.49 -38.97
CA ASN A 12 -4.66 -3.67 -40.25
C ASN A 12 -4.48 -2.34 -40.99
N PHE A 13 -3.23 -1.99 -41.29
CA PHE A 13 -2.86 -0.83 -42.10
C PHE A 13 -2.65 -1.19 -43.57
N THR A 14 -2.74 -0.19 -44.45
CA THR A 14 -2.18 -0.31 -45.80
C THR A 14 -0.68 -0.61 -45.71
N SER A 15 -0.18 -1.55 -46.52
CA SER A 15 1.24 -1.92 -46.51
C SER A 15 2.14 -0.73 -46.82
N ASP A 16 3.31 -0.66 -46.17
CA ASP A 16 4.29 0.40 -46.38
C ASP A 16 4.61 0.61 -47.87
N ASP A 17 4.81 -0.43 -48.67
CA ASP A 17 5.12 -0.29 -50.10
C ASP A 17 4.06 0.54 -50.85
N ILE A 18 2.78 0.15 -50.72
CA ILE A 18 1.64 0.89 -51.30
C ILE A 18 1.57 2.31 -50.74
N ALA A 19 1.80 2.49 -49.44
CA ALA A 19 1.74 3.81 -48.82
C ALA A 19 2.81 4.75 -49.38
N PHE A 20 4.04 4.25 -49.57
CA PHE A 20 5.16 5.03 -50.06
C PHE A 20 5.14 5.25 -51.58
N ASP A 21 4.53 4.34 -52.36
CA ASP A 21 4.22 4.59 -53.76
C ASP A 21 3.33 5.83 -53.90
N TRP A 22 2.23 5.89 -53.13
CA TRP A 22 1.35 7.07 -53.11
C TRP A 22 2.04 8.33 -52.57
N VAL A 23 2.91 8.21 -51.56
CA VAL A 23 3.67 9.36 -51.03
C VAL A 23 4.57 9.94 -52.12
N ASN A 24 5.29 9.12 -52.89
CA ASN A 24 6.21 9.61 -53.92
C ASN A 24 5.50 10.38 -55.06
N GLU A 25 4.21 10.15 -55.27
CA GLU A 25 3.39 10.94 -56.20
C GLU A 25 3.04 12.34 -55.65
N ASN A 26 3.03 12.51 -54.32
CA ASN A 26 2.52 13.70 -53.64
C ASN A 26 3.61 14.49 -52.89
N PHE A 27 4.74 13.85 -52.55
CA PHE A 27 5.85 14.42 -51.79
C PHE A 27 7.18 13.73 -52.15
N SER A 28 8.20 14.51 -52.51
CA SER A 28 9.53 13.98 -52.87
C SER A 28 10.31 13.55 -51.62
N VAL A 29 10.26 12.27 -51.27
CA VAL A 29 10.96 11.71 -50.09
C VAL A 29 12.46 11.50 -50.37
N GLN A 30 13.32 12.05 -49.50
CA GLN A 30 14.74 11.73 -49.41
C GLN A 30 15.00 10.72 -48.28
N THR A 31 14.42 10.95 -47.10
CA THR A 31 14.49 10.03 -45.96
C THR A 31 13.13 9.90 -45.29
N ARG A 32 12.92 8.74 -44.66
CA ARG A 32 11.74 8.43 -43.86
C ARG A 32 12.17 7.85 -42.52
N GLU A 33 11.47 8.20 -41.47
CA GLU A 33 11.69 7.72 -40.11
C GLU A 33 10.34 7.37 -39.48
N LEU A 34 10.22 6.18 -38.92
CA LEU A 34 9.02 5.78 -38.18
C LEU A 34 9.06 6.47 -36.80
N VAL A 35 8.07 7.32 -36.51
CA VAL A 35 8.01 8.09 -35.25
C VAL A 35 6.91 7.63 -34.29
N LYS A 36 5.88 6.95 -34.81
CA LYS A 36 4.78 6.37 -34.00
C LYS A 36 4.30 5.09 -34.66
N ASP A 37 4.16 4.01 -33.88
CA ASP A 37 3.59 2.74 -34.34
C ASP A 37 2.64 2.21 -33.25
N HIS A 38 1.35 2.51 -33.39
CA HIS A 38 0.30 2.13 -32.46
C HIS A 38 -0.90 1.53 -33.21
N PRO A 39 -1.75 0.74 -32.53
CA PRO A 39 -2.91 0.11 -33.17
C PRO A 39 -3.87 1.08 -33.87
N TRP A 40 -4.03 2.31 -33.34
CA TRP A 40 -4.89 3.34 -33.95
C TRP A 40 -4.19 4.22 -35.00
N SER A 41 -2.85 4.24 -35.07
CA SER A 41 -2.14 4.99 -36.11
C SER A 41 -0.65 4.63 -36.22
N ARG A 42 -0.13 4.69 -37.45
CA ARG A 42 1.31 4.69 -37.73
C ARG A 42 1.72 6.03 -38.34
N VAL A 43 2.81 6.62 -37.85
CA VAL A 43 3.28 7.94 -38.32
C VAL A 43 4.74 7.87 -38.72
N TYR A 44 5.05 8.36 -39.92
CA TYR A 44 6.41 8.55 -40.41
C TYR A 44 6.73 10.04 -40.54
N ARG A 45 7.92 10.44 -40.10
CA ARG A 45 8.52 11.72 -40.46
C ARG A 45 9.21 11.57 -41.82
N LEU A 46 8.89 12.48 -42.74
CA LEU A 46 9.40 12.52 -44.11
C LEU A 46 10.29 13.75 -44.29
N GLN A 47 11.52 13.55 -44.74
CA GLN A 47 12.39 14.64 -45.21
C GLN A 47 12.39 14.65 -46.72
N GLY A 48 12.11 15.79 -47.33
CA GLY A 48 12.10 15.97 -48.79
C GLY A 48 12.74 17.27 -49.25
N ASN A 49 12.77 17.47 -50.57
CA ASN A 49 13.29 18.71 -51.19
C ASN A 49 12.47 19.95 -50.80
N SER A 50 11.17 19.77 -50.58
CA SER A 50 10.21 20.83 -50.26
C SER A 50 10.07 21.08 -48.75
N GLY A 51 10.90 20.44 -47.92
CA GLY A 51 10.88 20.55 -46.46
C GLY A 51 10.54 19.23 -45.76
N VAL A 52 9.91 19.32 -44.59
CA VAL A 52 9.53 18.17 -43.76
C VAL A 52 8.01 18.00 -43.78
N ALA A 53 7.57 16.75 -43.82
CA ALA A 53 6.17 16.37 -43.68
C ALA A 53 6.02 15.14 -42.77
N TYR A 54 4.80 14.86 -42.35
CA TYR A 54 4.43 13.67 -41.60
C TYR A 54 3.40 12.87 -42.38
N LEU A 55 3.70 11.61 -42.65
CA LEU A 55 2.74 10.65 -43.19
C LEU A 55 2.06 9.94 -42.04
N LYS A 56 0.74 10.00 -41.96
CA LYS A 56 -0.08 9.24 -41.02
C LYS A 56 -0.88 8.17 -41.76
N LEU A 57 -0.84 6.96 -41.23
CA LEU A 57 -1.62 5.80 -41.65
C LEU A 57 -2.66 5.52 -40.57
N ILE A 58 -3.91 5.35 -40.99
CA ILE A 58 -5.03 4.98 -40.13
C ILE A 58 -5.45 3.53 -40.46
N PRO A 59 -5.91 2.73 -39.48
CA PRO A 59 -6.38 1.37 -39.70
C PRO A 59 -7.49 1.30 -40.74
N SER A 60 -7.59 0.16 -41.42
CA SER A 60 -8.48 0.02 -42.57
C SER A 60 -9.96 0.17 -42.24
N HIS A 61 -10.35 -0.11 -41.00
CA HIS A 61 -11.72 0.03 -40.51
C HIS A 61 -12.09 1.49 -40.15
N GLU A 62 -11.11 2.40 -40.00
CA GLU A 62 -11.31 3.82 -39.66
C GLU A 62 -10.96 4.77 -40.84
N LYS A 63 -10.79 4.26 -42.06
CA LYS A 63 -10.42 5.06 -43.25
C LYS A 63 -11.30 6.30 -43.51
N GLY A 64 -12.58 6.24 -43.14
CA GLY A 64 -13.52 7.36 -43.29
C GLY A 64 -13.21 8.59 -42.43
N VAL A 65 -12.29 8.48 -41.47
CA VAL A 65 -11.95 9.54 -40.52
C VAL A 65 -11.09 10.65 -41.13
N LEU A 66 -10.28 10.35 -42.15
CA LEU A 66 -9.30 11.31 -42.69
C LEU A 66 -9.91 12.55 -43.34
N ASN A 67 -11.16 12.46 -43.83
CA ASN A 67 -11.85 13.62 -44.38
C ASN A 67 -12.05 14.72 -43.33
N LYS A 68 -12.25 14.33 -42.06
CA LYS A 68 -12.45 15.25 -40.94
C LYS A 68 -11.22 16.12 -40.69
N THR A 69 -10.05 15.48 -40.56
CA THR A 69 -8.77 16.15 -40.30
C THR A 69 -8.44 17.16 -41.41
N GLN A 70 -8.75 16.81 -42.66
CA GLN A 70 -8.57 17.73 -43.79
C GLN A 70 -9.52 18.94 -43.73
N GLN A 71 -10.80 18.74 -43.41
CA GLN A 71 -11.78 19.82 -43.28
C GLN A 71 -11.40 20.80 -42.16
N ILE A 72 -11.03 20.25 -40.99
CA ILE A 72 -10.60 21.03 -39.82
C ILE A 72 -9.34 21.86 -40.14
N SER A 73 -8.36 21.27 -40.83
CA SER A 73 -7.15 21.97 -41.29
C SER A 73 -7.44 23.16 -42.20
N ARG A 74 -8.42 23.04 -43.12
CA ARG A 74 -8.83 24.12 -44.03
C ARG A 74 -9.50 25.28 -43.30
N HIS A 75 -10.33 24.99 -42.29
CA HIS A 75 -11.03 26.02 -41.52
C HIS A 75 -10.13 26.69 -40.48
N PHE A 76 -9.08 26.01 -40.00
CA PHE A 76 -8.20 26.48 -38.94
C PHE A 76 -6.70 26.40 -39.28
N PRO A 77 -6.23 27.02 -40.39
CA PRO A 77 -4.87 26.86 -40.87
C PRO A 77 -3.79 27.46 -39.93
N ALA A 78 -4.18 28.31 -38.98
CA ALA A 78 -3.26 28.89 -38.00
C ALA A 78 -2.95 27.93 -36.84
N THR A 79 -3.90 27.07 -36.47
CA THR A 79 -3.88 26.25 -35.25
C THR A 79 -3.87 24.74 -35.53
N VAL A 80 -4.05 24.33 -36.78
CA VAL A 80 -4.06 22.92 -37.22
C VAL A 80 -2.99 22.73 -38.30
N PRO A 81 -2.20 21.64 -38.29
CA PRO A 81 -1.24 21.37 -39.34
C PRO A 81 -1.89 21.34 -40.73
N GLU A 82 -1.19 21.89 -41.72
CA GLU A 82 -1.66 21.90 -43.11
C GLU A 82 -1.70 20.46 -43.66
N VAL A 83 -2.88 20.00 -44.05
CA VAL A 83 -3.08 18.73 -44.76
C VAL A 83 -2.80 18.95 -46.24
N THR A 84 -1.62 18.51 -46.69
CA THR A 84 -1.15 18.73 -48.08
C THR A 84 -1.70 17.71 -49.07
N ALA A 85 -1.93 16.47 -48.62
CA ALA A 85 -2.54 15.40 -49.41
C ALA A 85 -3.22 14.38 -48.49
N SER A 86 -4.27 13.74 -48.98
CA SER A 86 -4.96 12.64 -48.29
C SER A 86 -5.49 11.61 -49.30
N ASN A 87 -5.57 10.36 -48.89
CA ASN A 87 -6.17 9.27 -49.64
C ASN A 87 -7.05 8.44 -48.71
N GLY A 88 -8.37 8.66 -48.79
CA GLY A 88 -9.35 7.97 -47.96
C GLY A 88 -9.38 6.46 -48.20
N ASP A 89 -9.25 6.00 -49.44
CA ASP A 89 -9.29 4.58 -49.78
C ASP A 89 -8.10 3.80 -49.22
N LEU A 90 -6.95 4.47 -49.06
CA LEU A 90 -5.73 3.88 -48.48
C LEU A 90 -5.53 4.22 -47.00
N GLY A 91 -6.33 5.11 -46.40
CA GLY A 91 -6.13 5.54 -45.02
C GLY A 91 -4.84 6.33 -44.83
N LEU A 92 -4.46 7.18 -45.80
CA LEU A 92 -3.19 7.92 -45.78
C LEU A 92 -3.41 9.44 -45.74
N LEU A 93 -2.56 10.13 -44.98
CA LEU A 93 -2.59 11.58 -44.79
C LEU A 93 -1.16 12.14 -44.75
N ILE A 94 -0.88 13.22 -45.50
CA ILE A 94 0.39 13.96 -45.43
C ILE A 94 0.15 15.35 -44.83
N MET A 95 0.73 15.60 -43.67
CA MET A 95 0.71 16.89 -42.98
C MET A 95 2.05 17.60 -43.11
N ARG A 96 2.05 18.91 -43.34
CA ARG A 96 3.29 19.71 -43.31
C ARG A 96 3.80 19.88 -41.87
N GLU A 97 5.12 19.91 -41.69
CA GLU A 97 5.72 20.26 -40.41
C GLU A 97 5.32 21.68 -39.95
N PHE A 98 4.97 21.82 -38.68
CA PHE A 98 4.46 23.07 -38.08
C PHE A 98 5.47 23.77 -37.15
N ALA A 99 6.73 23.33 -37.16
CA ALA A 99 7.88 23.93 -36.44
C ALA A 99 7.59 24.31 -34.97
N GLY A 100 6.84 23.47 -34.25
CA GLY A 100 6.50 23.65 -32.84
C GLY A 100 7.10 22.57 -31.95
N ILE A 101 7.29 22.89 -30.67
CA ILE A 101 7.75 21.94 -29.65
C ILE A 101 6.52 21.27 -29.05
N PRO A 102 6.35 19.93 -29.15
CA PRO A 102 5.25 19.24 -28.50
C PRO A 102 5.25 19.50 -27.00
N LEU A 103 4.07 19.65 -26.40
CA LEU A 103 4.00 19.92 -24.96
C LEU A 103 4.35 18.68 -24.10
N HIS A 104 4.22 17.47 -24.66
CA HIS A 104 4.43 16.18 -23.98
C HIS A 104 3.52 16.00 -22.73
N ASP A 105 3.87 15.08 -21.84
CA ASP A 105 2.97 14.59 -20.78
C ASP A 105 2.80 15.51 -19.57
N ASP A 106 3.68 16.52 -19.39
CA ASP A 106 3.62 17.46 -18.25
C ASP A 106 3.71 18.95 -18.68
N PRO A 107 2.68 19.47 -19.38
CA PRO A 107 2.64 20.87 -19.79
C PRO A 107 2.52 21.82 -18.59
N THR A 108 3.19 22.97 -18.66
CA THR A 108 3.05 24.01 -17.62
C THR A 108 1.63 24.60 -17.60
N GLU A 109 1.16 25.10 -16.45
CA GLU A 109 -0.16 25.75 -16.35
C GLU A 109 -0.35 26.88 -17.39
N VAL A 110 0.71 27.63 -17.69
CA VAL A 110 0.68 28.69 -18.70
C VAL A 110 0.41 28.12 -20.09
N GLN A 111 1.02 26.99 -20.43
CA GLN A 111 0.82 26.32 -21.72
C GLN A 111 -0.58 25.72 -21.83
N ILE A 112 -1.08 25.06 -20.77
CA ILE A 112 -2.45 24.53 -20.76
C ILE A 112 -3.46 25.68 -20.89
N ARG A 113 -3.23 26.82 -20.24
CA ARG A 113 -4.11 27.99 -20.38
C ARG A 113 -4.13 28.55 -21.80
N LYS A 114 -2.96 28.65 -22.45
CA LYS A 114 -2.86 29.04 -23.87
C LYS A 114 -3.60 28.06 -24.77
N LEU A 115 -3.43 26.76 -24.52
CA LEU A 115 -4.13 25.69 -25.23
C LEU A 115 -5.65 25.84 -25.10
N LEU A 116 -6.16 25.90 -23.87
CA LEU A 116 -7.59 26.04 -23.60
C LEU A 116 -8.18 27.32 -24.20
N THR A 117 -7.44 28.42 -24.17
CA THR A 117 -7.87 29.69 -24.80
C THR A 117 -7.95 29.54 -26.33
N THR A 118 -6.92 28.95 -26.94
CA THR A 118 -6.88 28.71 -28.39
C THR A 118 -8.00 27.76 -28.83
N TYR A 119 -8.22 26.70 -28.06
CA TYR A 119 -9.24 25.71 -28.33
C TYR A 119 -10.66 26.28 -28.15
N ALA A 120 -10.90 27.08 -27.12
CA ALA A 120 -12.16 27.81 -26.94
C ALA A 120 -12.44 28.75 -28.13
N ASP A 121 -11.43 29.44 -28.66
CA ASP A 121 -11.57 30.30 -29.84
C ASP A 121 -11.95 29.51 -31.10
N MET A 122 -11.32 28.34 -31.29
CA MET A 122 -11.71 27.42 -32.37
C MET A 122 -13.16 26.97 -32.22
N GLN A 123 -13.60 26.69 -30.99
CA GLN A 123 -14.98 26.27 -30.73
C GLN A 123 -16.00 27.38 -30.92
N VAL A 124 -15.69 28.62 -30.55
CA VAL A 124 -16.54 29.79 -30.85
C VAL A 124 -16.69 29.97 -32.36
N ALA A 125 -15.59 29.89 -33.10
CA ALA A 125 -15.62 30.02 -34.56
C ALA A 125 -16.37 28.85 -35.23
N ALA A 126 -16.18 27.63 -34.75
CA ALA A 126 -16.85 26.43 -35.27
C ALA A 126 -18.37 26.47 -35.02
N SER A 127 -18.83 26.93 -33.85
CA SER A 127 -20.27 27.00 -33.56
C SER A 127 -21.03 27.98 -34.46
N GLN A 128 -20.32 28.94 -35.05
CA GLN A 128 -20.87 29.93 -35.98
C GLN A 128 -20.73 29.52 -37.45
N ASN A 129 -19.99 28.44 -37.74
CA ASN A 129 -19.68 27.98 -39.09
C ASN A 129 -20.58 26.82 -39.52
N LYS A 130 -21.66 27.14 -40.22
CA LYS A 130 -22.64 26.14 -40.70
C LYS A 130 -22.06 25.10 -41.66
N GLU A 131 -21.04 25.46 -42.45
CA GLU A 131 -20.38 24.54 -43.38
C GLU A 131 -19.66 23.44 -42.59
N LEU A 132 -18.74 23.83 -41.71
CA LEU A 132 -18.00 22.91 -40.84
C LEU A 132 -18.93 22.03 -39.99
N LEU A 133 -19.99 22.60 -39.41
CA LEU A 133 -20.96 21.85 -38.59
C LEU A 133 -21.69 20.74 -39.36
N SER A 134 -21.81 20.86 -40.67
CA SER A 134 -22.48 19.87 -41.53
C SER A 134 -21.53 18.85 -42.17
N GLU A 135 -20.23 19.13 -42.12
CA GLU A 135 -19.18 18.31 -42.70
C GLU A 135 -18.71 17.17 -41.77
N LEU A 136 -18.86 17.36 -40.45
CA LEU A 136 -18.33 16.46 -39.42
C LEU A 136 -19.45 15.64 -38.74
N PRO A 137 -19.12 14.45 -38.20
CA PRO A 137 -20.12 13.58 -37.57
C PRO A 137 -20.74 14.22 -36.33
N TRP A 138 -22.06 14.06 -36.19
CA TRP A 138 -22.83 14.64 -35.09
C TRP A 138 -22.87 13.76 -33.84
N PHE A 139 -22.68 14.41 -32.70
CA PHE A 139 -22.82 13.88 -31.35
C PHE A 139 -24.25 13.44 -31.04
N LYS A 140 -24.47 12.16 -30.72
CA LYS A 140 -25.77 11.65 -30.25
C LYS A 140 -25.60 11.07 -28.85
N LEU A 141 -26.16 11.76 -27.85
CA LEU A 141 -26.04 11.38 -26.44
C LEU A 141 -26.48 9.93 -26.20
N ASP A 142 -27.64 9.54 -26.72
CA ASP A 142 -28.18 8.17 -26.58
C ASP A 142 -27.23 7.10 -27.12
N ASN A 143 -26.49 7.40 -28.19
CA ASN A 143 -25.52 6.45 -28.74
C ASN A 143 -24.31 6.30 -27.81
N ILE A 144 -23.86 7.35 -27.13
CA ILE A 144 -22.67 7.26 -26.27
C ILE A 144 -22.97 6.46 -25.01
N ILE A 145 -24.12 6.73 -24.37
CA ILE A 145 -24.54 5.97 -23.19
C ILE A 145 -24.71 4.50 -23.56
N ARG A 146 -25.41 4.21 -24.67
CA ARG A 146 -25.57 2.84 -25.16
C ARG A 146 -24.23 2.18 -25.46
N ASN A 147 -23.38 2.80 -26.27
CA ASN A 147 -22.08 2.24 -26.64
C ASN A 147 -21.16 2.02 -25.42
N PHE A 148 -21.25 2.89 -24.40
CA PHE A 148 -20.48 2.74 -23.17
C PHE A 148 -20.91 1.51 -22.37
N PHE A 149 -22.21 1.33 -22.15
CA PHE A 149 -22.71 0.14 -21.45
C PHE A 149 -22.52 -1.12 -22.29
N GLU A 150 -22.71 -1.05 -23.61
CA GLU A 150 -22.37 -2.13 -24.54
C GLU A 150 -20.88 -2.44 -24.54
N PHE A 151 -19.97 -1.50 -24.25
CA PHE A 151 -18.53 -1.76 -24.13
C PHE A 151 -18.19 -2.44 -22.80
N LEU A 152 -18.84 -2.06 -21.71
CA LEU A 152 -18.59 -2.63 -20.38
C LEU A 152 -19.22 -4.00 -20.17
N ASP A 153 -20.35 -4.29 -20.81
CA ASP A 153 -21.09 -5.53 -20.64
C ASP A 153 -20.35 -6.74 -21.24
N PRO A 154 -19.86 -7.70 -20.44
CA PRO A 154 -19.18 -8.89 -20.97
C PRO A 154 -20.11 -9.83 -21.75
N GLU A 155 -21.44 -9.70 -21.64
CA GLU A 155 -22.41 -10.54 -22.36
C GLU A 155 -22.70 -10.01 -23.78
N THR A 156 -22.34 -8.76 -24.07
CA THR A 156 -22.60 -8.15 -25.38
C THR A 156 -21.68 -8.74 -26.45
N THR A 157 -22.28 -9.32 -27.51
CA THR A 157 -21.53 -9.83 -28.67
C THR A 157 -21.22 -8.70 -29.65
N ARG A 158 -19.95 -8.56 -30.05
CA ARG A 158 -19.46 -7.49 -30.91
C ARG A 158 -18.83 -8.05 -32.19
N GLN A 159 -19.02 -7.38 -33.32
CA GLN A 159 -18.38 -7.73 -34.60
C GLN A 159 -17.25 -6.76 -34.91
N GLY A 160 -16.01 -7.24 -34.88
CA GLY A 160 -14.83 -6.44 -35.23
C GLY A 160 -14.32 -5.48 -34.15
N GLU A 161 -14.99 -5.43 -32.99
CA GLU A 161 -14.59 -4.66 -31.80
C GLU A 161 -14.52 -5.60 -30.58
N VAL A 162 -13.84 -5.16 -29.53
CA VAL A 162 -13.72 -5.88 -28.24
C VAL A 162 -14.37 -5.08 -27.11
N GLY A 163 -14.81 -5.78 -26.06
CA GLY A 163 -15.34 -5.15 -24.85
C GLY A 163 -14.25 -4.81 -23.83
N ALA A 164 -14.65 -4.23 -22.71
CA ALA A 164 -13.76 -3.96 -21.60
C ALA A 164 -13.13 -5.23 -21.02
N ASP A 165 -13.81 -6.37 -21.13
CA ASP A 165 -13.37 -7.72 -20.73
C ASP A 165 -12.19 -8.28 -21.55
N TYR A 166 -11.83 -7.61 -22.65
CA TYR A 166 -10.60 -7.91 -23.39
C TYR A 166 -9.36 -7.26 -22.75
N PHE A 167 -9.52 -6.07 -22.17
CA PHE A 167 -8.45 -5.31 -21.53
C PHE A 167 -8.37 -5.62 -20.04
N LEU A 168 -9.53 -5.62 -19.37
CA LEU A 168 -9.73 -6.06 -18.00
C LEU A 168 -9.99 -7.56 -18.00
N ASN A 169 -9.87 -8.22 -16.85
CA ASN A 169 -10.39 -9.58 -16.76
C ASN A 169 -11.94 -9.56 -16.77
N PRO A 170 -12.63 -10.63 -17.24
CA PRO A 170 -14.09 -10.63 -17.37
C PRO A 170 -14.86 -10.34 -16.08
N ALA A 171 -14.34 -10.78 -14.92
CA ALA A 171 -14.98 -10.54 -13.64
C ALA A 171 -14.89 -9.07 -13.22
N GLU A 172 -13.76 -8.43 -13.49
CA GLU A 172 -13.54 -7.00 -13.23
C GLU A 172 -14.42 -6.12 -14.14
N ALA A 173 -14.47 -6.41 -15.44
CA ALA A 173 -15.37 -5.72 -16.37
C ALA A 173 -16.85 -5.85 -15.94
N ALA A 174 -17.29 -7.06 -15.57
CA ALA A 174 -18.62 -7.31 -15.03
C ALA A 174 -18.91 -6.50 -13.76
N GLY A 175 -17.91 -6.36 -12.87
CA GLY A 175 -18.01 -5.56 -11.66
C GLY A 175 -18.28 -4.08 -11.95
N TYR A 176 -17.51 -3.49 -12.87
CA TYR A 176 -17.72 -2.10 -13.32
C TYR A 176 -19.07 -1.91 -14.00
N PHE A 177 -19.45 -2.82 -14.90
CA PHE A 177 -20.75 -2.79 -15.56
C PHE A 177 -21.90 -2.79 -14.53
N LYS A 178 -21.87 -3.74 -13.58
CA LYS A 178 -22.88 -3.87 -12.54
C LYS A 178 -22.96 -2.64 -11.63
N ALA A 179 -21.83 -2.08 -11.25
CA ALA A 179 -21.80 -0.88 -10.43
C ALA A 179 -22.37 0.34 -11.20
N LEU A 180 -21.95 0.55 -12.44
CA LEU A 180 -22.36 1.73 -13.22
C LEU A 180 -23.81 1.64 -13.72
N ILE A 181 -24.32 0.45 -14.06
CA ILE A 181 -25.69 0.30 -14.57
C ILE A 181 -26.74 0.60 -13.49
N VAL A 182 -26.47 0.25 -12.22
CA VAL A 182 -27.33 0.64 -11.08
C VAL A 182 -27.39 2.17 -10.91
N ARG A 183 -26.38 2.87 -11.43
CA ARG A 183 -26.20 4.32 -11.33
C ARG A 183 -26.58 5.03 -12.65
N SER A 184 -27.17 4.32 -13.61
CA SER A 184 -27.43 4.89 -14.94
C SER A 184 -28.46 6.02 -14.89
N GLU A 185 -29.48 5.94 -14.05
CA GLU A 185 -30.53 6.98 -13.95
C GLU A 185 -29.97 8.32 -13.47
N ILE A 186 -29.10 8.32 -12.45
CA ILE A 186 -28.48 9.55 -11.95
C ILE A 186 -27.46 10.12 -12.95
N LEU A 187 -26.78 9.25 -13.70
CA LEU A 187 -25.94 9.66 -14.81
C LEU A 187 -26.79 10.28 -15.92
N GLU A 188 -27.87 9.64 -16.36
CA GLU A 188 -28.77 10.15 -17.40
C GLU A 188 -29.36 11.52 -17.03
N ASP A 189 -29.81 11.71 -15.80
CA ASP A 189 -30.28 13.00 -15.29
C ASP A 189 -29.16 14.07 -15.39
N MET A 190 -27.95 13.75 -14.92
CA MET A 190 -26.81 14.65 -15.04
C MET A 190 -26.50 15.00 -16.50
N LEU A 191 -26.53 14.01 -17.40
CA LEU A 191 -26.18 14.19 -18.80
C LEU A 191 -27.22 15.01 -19.57
N SER A 192 -28.47 15.08 -19.10
CA SER A 192 -29.50 15.94 -19.67
C SER A 192 -29.13 17.44 -19.64
N ARG A 193 -28.27 17.85 -18.69
CA ARG A 193 -27.80 19.25 -18.53
C ARG A 193 -26.95 19.76 -19.68
N VAL A 194 -26.49 18.88 -20.57
CA VAL A 194 -25.71 19.27 -21.75
C VAL A 194 -26.60 19.87 -22.84
N ALA A 195 -27.90 19.55 -22.85
CA ALA A 195 -28.84 19.94 -23.91
C ALA A 195 -28.89 21.45 -24.28
N PRO A 196 -28.69 22.42 -23.36
CA PRO A 196 -28.69 23.85 -23.69
C PRO A 196 -27.47 24.32 -24.49
N LEU A 197 -26.38 23.54 -24.55
CA LEU A 197 -25.14 23.96 -25.21
C LEU A 197 -25.25 23.81 -26.74
N PRO A 198 -24.90 24.85 -27.52
CA PRO A 198 -24.91 24.75 -28.97
C PRO A 198 -23.80 23.82 -29.48
N PRO A 199 -23.92 23.27 -30.69
CA PRO A 199 -22.86 22.46 -31.25
C PRO A 199 -21.61 23.25 -31.61
N THR A 200 -20.48 22.58 -31.45
CA THR A 200 -19.16 23.04 -31.86
C THR A 200 -18.23 21.87 -32.13
N LEU A 201 -17.04 22.18 -32.64
CA LEU A 201 -15.97 21.22 -32.88
C LEU A 201 -15.43 20.67 -31.55
N ASN A 202 -15.28 19.34 -31.47
CA ASN A 202 -14.62 18.66 -30.36
C ASN A 202 -13.49 17.76 -30.87
N HIS A 203 -12.36 17.75 -30.16
CA HIS A 203 -11.16 16.95 -30.45
C HIS A 203 -11.26 15.52 -29.90
N CYS A 204 -12.00 15.32 -28.80
CA CYS A 204 -12.23 14.06 -28.08
C CYS A 204 -11.01 13.40 -27.40
N ASP A 205 -9.77 13.73 -27.79
CA ASP A 205 -8.55 13.37 -27.05
C ASP A 205 -7.57 14.56 -26.91
N LEU A 206 -8.03 15.67 -26.32
CA LEU A 206 -7.20 16.86 -26.17
C LEU A 206 -6.28 16.74 -24.96
N HIS A 207 -4.97 16.72 -25.19
CA HIS A 207 -3.95 16.71 -24.14
C HIS A 207 -2.59 17.20 -24.66
N GLY A 208 -1.60 17.39 -23.77
CA GLY A 208 -0.28 17.92 -24.10
C GLY A 208 0.41 17.20 -25.27
N GLY A 209 0.39 15.86 -25.27
CA GLY A 209 0.92 15.03 -26.37
C GLY A 209 0.28 15.22 -27.75
N ASN A 210 -0.93 15.77 -27.83
CA ASN A 210 -1.62 16.11 -29.09
C ASN A 210 -1.52 17.60 -29.44
N THR A 211 -0.56 18.31 -28.83
CA THR A 211 -0.39 19.75 -28.98
C THR A 211 1.07 20.17 -29.03
N ALA A 212 1.34 21.32 -29.64
CA ALA A 212 2.66 21.92 -29.69
C ALA A 212 2.60 23.44 -29.59
N GLU A 213 3.66 24.04 -29.03
CA GLU A 213 3.84 25.49 -28.98
C GLU A 213 4.86 25.92 -30.03
N LYS A 214 4.49 26.90 -30.87
CA LYS A 214 5.38 27.52 -31.84
C LYS A 214 6.31 28.53 -31.16
N PRO A 215 7.45 28.92 -31.79
CA PRO A 215 8.36 29.92 -31.25
C PRO A 215 7.72 31.29 -30.94
N ASP A 216 6.61 31.63 -31.62
CA ASP A 216 5.84 32.86 -31.38
C ASP A 216 4.82 32.72 -30.22
N GLY A 217 4.76 31.56 -29.57
CA GLY A 217 3.85 31.24 -28.48
C GLY A 217 2.45 30.82 -28.89
N SER A 218 2.17 30.71 -30.20
CA SER A 218 0.89 30.20 -30.70
C SER A 218 0.80 28.67 -30.60
N MET A 219 -0.41 28.16 -30.38
CA MET A 219 -0.66 26.74 -30.17
C MET A 219 -1.06 26.04 -31.46
N ILE A 220 -0.52 24.84 -31.67
CA ILE A 220 -0.94 23.88 -32.68
C ILE A 220 -1.57 22.68 -32.00
N ILE A 221 -2.71 22.24 -32.53
CA ILE A 221 -3.45 21.06 -32.10
C ILE A 221 -3.48 20.09 -33.29
N PHE A 222 -3.12 18.84 -33.06
CA PHE A 222 -3.04 17.79 -34.07
C PHE A 222 -3.62 16.48 -33.53
N ASP A 223 -3.76 15.47 -34.38
CA ASP A 223 -4.47 14.22 -34.04
C ASP A 223 -6.01 14.38 -33.96
N TRP A 224 -6.60 15.01 -34.98
CA TRP A 224 -8.04 15.32 -35.08
C TRP A 224 -8.93 14.15 -35.56
N ASP A 225 -8.46 12.91 -35.43
CA ASP A 225 -9.15 11.76 -36.02
C ASP A 225 -10.45 11.44 -35.27
N ASP A 226 -10.46 11.64 -33.95
CA ASP A 226 -11.65 11.46 -33.11
C ASP A 226 -12.61 12.65 -33.14
N ALA A 227 -12.37 13.64 -34.02
CA ALA A 227 -13.15 14.86 -34.02
C ALA A 227 -14.63 14.64 -34.36
N ILE A 228 -15.49 15.33 -33.60
CA ILE A 228 -16.95 15.32 -33.78
C ILE A 228 -17.54 16.71 -33.58
N ILE A 229 -18.78 16.89 -34.04
CA ILE A 229 -19.60 18.05 -33.68
C ILE A 229 -20.46 17.70 -32.47
N GLY A 230 -20.34 18.49 -31.41
CA GLY A 230 -21.08 18.31 -30.18
C GLY A 230 -20.94 19.51 -29.26
N PRO A 231 -21.47 19.45 -28.03
CA PRO A 231 -21.35 20.53 -27.08
C PRO A 231 -19.89 20.76 -26.68
N ALA A 232 -19.51 21.99 -26.33
CA ALA A 232 -18.17 22.27 -25.80
C ALA A 232 -17.98 21.55 -24.45
N GLY A 233 -16.76 21.02 -24.22
CA GLY A 233 -16.39 20.35 -22.97
C GLY A 233 -16.03 18.88 -23.11
N LEU A 234 -16.47 18.24 -24.20
CA LEU A 234 -16.27 16.79 -24.43
C LEU A 234 -14.80 16.37 -24.47
N SER A 235 -13.89 17.28 -24.79
CA SER A 235 -12.46 16.97 -24.92
C SER A 235 -11.64 17.28 -23.66
N LEU A 236 -12.27 17.75 -22.59
CA LEU A 236 -11.56 18.28 -21.42
C LEU A 236 -11.29 17.25 -20.33
N HIS A 237 -11.85 16.04 -20.43
CA HIS A 237 -11.74 15.00 -19.39
C HIS A 237 -10.30 14.68 -19.00
N ARG A 238 -9.33 14.80 -19.93
CA ARG A 238 -7.91 14.57 -19.64
C ARG A 238 -7.19 15.80 -19.09
N LEU A 239 -7.61 17.01 -19.47
CA LEU A 239 -7.00 18.27 -19.03
C LEU A 239 -7.51 18.78 -17.68
N LEU A 240 -8.71 18.34 -17.26
CA LEU A 240 -9.35 18.77 -16.01
C LEU A 240 -9.33 17.67 -14.93
N GLY A 241 -8.44 16.69 -15.05
CA GLY A 241 -8.24 15.68 -14.00
C GLY A 241 -9.40 14.69 -13.85
N GLY A 242 -10.14 14.40 -14.92
CA GLY A 242 -11.32 13.54 -14.88
C GLY A 242 -12.64 14.31 -14.83
N CYS A 243 -13.74 13.58 -14.68
CA CYS A 243 -15.09 14.12 -14.57
C CYS A 243 -15.49 14.44 -13.12
N SER A 244 -14.98 13.70 -12.13
CA SER A 244 -15.27 13.99 -10.72
C SER A 244 -14.57 15.28 -10.24
N GLY A 245 -13.34 15.54 -10.68
CA GLY A 245 -12.55 16.71 -10.26
C GLY A 245 -13.22 18.05 -10.56
N LEU A 246 -13.77 18.21 -11.77
CA LEU A 246 -14.52 19.40 -12.13
C LEU A 246 -15.82 19.55 -11.33
N TYR A 247 -16.53 18.44 -11.08
CA TYR A 247 -17.75 18.46 -10.27
C TYR A 247 -17.44 18.90 -8.83
N ARG A 248 -16.41 18.31 -8.20
CA ARG A 248 -15.96 18.68 -6.84
C ARG A 248 -15.60 20.16 -6.74
N LEU A 249 -14.87 20.67 -7.72
CA LEU A 249 -14.48 22.08 -7.79
C LEU A 249 -15.70 23.02 -7.82
N LEU A 250 -16.71 22.70 -8.63
CA LEU A 250 -17.87 23.57 -8.80
C LEU A 250 -18.89 23.47 -7.68
N ASN A 251 -18.90 22.35 -6.96
CA ASN A 251 -19.84 22.11 -5.85
C ASN A 251 -19.20 22.33 -4.46
N GLY A 252 -17.93 22.74 -4.39
CA GLY A 252 -17.27 23.14 -3.14
C GLY A 252 -16.93 21.96 -2.22
N ASP A 253 -16.45 20.84 -2.80
CA ASP A 253 -15.98 19.69 -2.01
C ASP A 253 -14.88 20.13 -1.01
N PRO A 254 -15.05 19.89 0.31
CA PRO A 254 -14.08 20.29 1.32
C PRO A 254 -12.70 19.64 1.14
N ASP A 255 -12.59 18.54 0.41
CA ASP A 255 -11.34 17.78 0.27
C ASP A 255 -10.49 18.18 -0.95
N ILE A 256 -10.96 19.10 -1.81
CA ILE A 256 -10.25 19.48 -3.04
C ILE A 256 -9.05 20.44 -2.82
N ASN A 257 -8.61 20.64 -1.57
CA ASN A 257 -7.76 21.76 -1.15
C ASN A 257 -6.42 21.96 -1.91
N GLN A 258 -5.83 20.92 -2.48
CA GLN A 258 -4.55 21.04 -3.21
C GLN A 258 -4.71 21.36 -4.71
N GLU A 259 -5.70 20.74 -5.38
CA GLU A 259 -5.91 20.89 -6.83
C GLU A 259 -6.87 22.02 -7.19
N ALA A 260 -7.75 22.41 -6.25
CA ALA A 260 -8.83 23.37 -6.49
C ALA A 260 -8.35 24.67 -7.13
N PRO A 261 -7.28 25.36 -6.65
CA PRO A 261 -6.90 26.65 -7.21
C PRO A 261 -6.43 26.54 -8.66
N HIS A 262 -5.77 25.43 -9.02
CA HIS A 262 -5.25 25.20 -10.36
C HIS A 262 -6.39 24.88 -11.34
N LEU A 263 -7.22 23.88 -11.02
CA LEU A 263 -8.36 23.50 -11.83
C LEU A 263 -9.33 24.67 -12.03
N GLN A 264 -9.56 25.47 -10.99
CA GLN A 264 -10.36 26.68 -11.06
C GLN A 264 -9.84 27.67 -12.11
N ARG A 265 -8.54 27.94 -12.12
CA ARG A 265 -7.95 28.89 -13.07
C ARG A 265 -8.04 28.40 -14.50
N LEU A 266 -7.77 27.12 -14.75
CA LEU A 266 -7.86 26.52 -16.09
C LEU A 266 -9.30 26.53 -16.60
N PHE A 267 -10.23 26.05 -15.79
CA PHE A 267 -11.65 26.00 -16.15
C PHE A 267 -12.23 27.40 -16.36
N SER A 268 -11.96 28.34 -15.46
CA SER A 268 -12.41 29.73 -15.62
C SER A 268 -11.83 30.37 -16.88
N ALA A 269 -10.58 30.10 -17.25
CA ALA A 269 -10.02 30.64 -18.49
C ALA A 269 -10.78 30.15 -19.74
N TYR A 270 -11.07 28.85 -19.79
CA TYR A 270 -11.82 28.23 -20.89
C TYR A 270 -13.28 28.73 -20.95
N ALA A 271 -14.01 28.62 -19.83
CA ALA A 271 -15.44 29.00 -19.77
C ALA A 271 -15.65 30.50 -20.03
N ASN A 272 -14.80 31.37 -19.48
CA ASN A 272 -14.88 32.81 -19.77
C ASN A 272 -14.60 33.09 -21.24
N ARG A 273 -13.65 32.39 -21.88
CA ARG A 273 -13.33 32.60 -23.28
C ARG A 273 -14.49 32.22 -24.20
N LEU A 274 -15.14 31.08 -23.94
CA LEU A 274 -16.37 30.68 -24.65
C LEU A 274 -17.49 31.71 -24.48
N ALA A 275 -17.72 32.18 -23.26
CA ALA A 275 -18.78 33.16 -22.98
C ALA A 275 -18.53 34.51 -23.68
N LEU A 276 -17.31 35.04 -23.59
CA LEU A 276 -16.93 36.29 -24.26
C LEU A 276 -16.97 36.18 -25.78
N GLY A 277 -16.71 34.99 -26.33
CA GLY A 277 -16.85 34.69 -27.75
C GLY A 277 -18.29 34.55 -28.24
N GLY A 278 -19.28 34.55 -27.34
CA GLY A 278 -20.70 34.40 -27.67
C GLY A 278 -21.11 32.95 -27.98
N TYR A 279 -20.40 31.96 -27.45
CA TYR A 279 -20.78 30.55 -27.59
C TYR A 279 -22.00 30.21 -26.70
N ALA A 280 -21.93 30.50 -25.39
CA ALA A 280 -23.03 30.35 -24.44
C ALA A 280 -22.80 31.23 -23.21
N ASP A 281 -23.86 31.59 -22.49
CA ASP A 281 -23.73 32.38 -21.26
C ASP A 281 -22.92 31.63 -20.18
N TYR A 282 -22.12 32.37 -19.42
CA TYR A 282 -21.25 31.77 -18.40
C TYR A 282 -21.99 30.85 -17.41
N PRO A 283 -23.15 31.23 -16.83
CA PRO A 283 -23.88 30.32 -15.93
C PRO A 283 -24.32 29.00 -16.59
N VAL A 284 -24.69 29.04 -17.87
CA VAL A 284 -25.06 27.83 -18.64
C VAL A 284 -23.84 26.94 -18.83
N LEU A 285 -22.67 27.52 -19.09
CA LEU A 285 -21.42 26.77 -19.19
C LEU A 285 -21.06 26.10 -17.86
N ILE A 286 -21.20 26.80 -16.73
CA ILE A 286 -20.88 26.25 -15.41
C ILE A 286 -21.77 25.04 -15.07
N ASP A 287 -23.06 25.11 -15.36
CA ASP A 287 -24.01 24.02 -15.08
C ASP A 287 -23.83 22.81 -16.01
N ALA A 288 -23.59 23.06 -17.31
CA ALA A 288 -23.51 21.99 -18.31
C ALA A 288 -22.12 21.34 -18.45
N MET A 289 -21.04 22.02 -18.04
CA MET A 289 -19.68 21.53 -18.31
C MET A 289 -19.36 20.18 -17.65
N PRO A 290 -19.69 19.95 -16.36
CA PRO A 290 -19.43 18.64 -15.74
C PRO A 290 -20.02 17.50 -16.57
N ALA A 291 -21.27 17.67 -17.02
CA ALA A 291 -21.95 16.67 -17.83
C ALA A 291 -21.28 16.49 -19.21
N ALA A 292 -20.84 17.58 -19.86
CA ALA A 292 -20.09 17.51 -21.12
C ALA A 292 -18.75 16.75 -20.96
N VAL A 293 -18.05 16.96 -19.85
CA VAL A 293 -16.80 16.25 -19.52
C VAL A 293 -17.05 14.76 -19.26
N THR A 294 -18.11 14.43 -18.52
CA THR A 294 -18.52 13.04 -18.25
C THR A 294 -18.81 12.27 -19.53
N VAL A 295 -19.60 12.87 -20.43
CA VAL A 295 -19.86 12.33 -21.77
C VAL A 295 -18.58 12.07 -22.53
N GLY A 296 -17.65 13.04 -22.53
CA GLY A 296 -16.35 12.91 -23.16
C GLY A 296 -15.55 11.73 -22.60
N SER A 297 -15.58 11.55 -21.28
CA SER A 297 -14.92 10.42 -20.61
C SER A 297 -15.52 9.08 -21.04
N MET A 298 -16.85 8.93 -21.04
CA MET A 298 -17.55 7.72 -21.50
C MET A 298 -17.24 7.40 -22.96
N GLN A 299 -17.22 8.42 -23.82
CA GLN A 299 -16.83 8.26 -25.22
C GLN A 299 -15.38 7.78 -25.34
N SER A 300 -14.45 8.43 -24.64
CA SER A 300 -13.02 8.07 -24.64
C SER A 300 -12.78 6.63 -24.15
N ILE A 301 -13.51 6.18 -23.13
CA ILE A 301 -13.46 4.79 -22.64
C ILE A 301 -13.91 3.81 -23.73
N SER A 302 -15.04 4.09 -24.37
CA SER A 302 -15.65 3.17 -25.35
C SER A 302 -14.81 3.01 -26.63
N LEU A 303 -14.00 4.01 -26.96
CA LEU A 303 -13.18 4.00 -28.19
C LEU A 303 -12.07 2.95 -28.17
N TYR A 304 -11.59 2.51 -27.00
CA TYR A 304 -10.55 1.48 -26.93
C TYR A 304 -10.99 0.14 -27.54
N GLY A 305 -12.29 -0.17 -27.50
CA GLY A 305 -12.85 -1.40 -28.08
C GLY A 305 -12.60 -1.55 -29.58
N LYS A 306 -12.31 -0.46 -30.29
CA LYS A 306 -12.02 -0.46 -31.72
C LYS A 306 -10.60 -0.89 -32.08
N PHE A 307 -9.69 -0.86 -31.12
CA PHE A 307 -8.26 -1.03 -31.37
C PHE A 307 -7.68 -2.19 -30.56
N PRO A 308 -8.14 -3.44 -30.78
CA PRO A 308 -7.53 -4.60 -30.14
C PRO A 308 -6.14 -4.87 -30.74
N GLU A 309 -5.25 -5.42 -29.92
CA GLU A 309 -3.88 -5.77 -30.30
C GLU A 309 -3.40 -6.95 -29.46
N ASP A 310 -2.73 -7.91 -30.11
CA ASP A 310 -2.26 -9.16 -29.48
C ASP A 310 -0.94 -8.93 -28.70
N ASN A 311 -0.89 -7.86 -27.92
CA ASN A 311 0.23 -7.47 -27.09
C ASN A 311 -0.25 -7.35 -25.63
N GLU A 312 0.37 -8.11 -24.72
CA GLU A 312 0.00 -8.12 -23.30
C GLU A 312 0.33 -6.82 -22.57
N GLU A 313 1.50 -6.22 -22.84
CA GLU A 313 1.90 -4.92 -22.26
C GLU A 313 0.94 -3.81 -22.69
N TYR A 314 0.50 -3.84 -23.96
CA TYR A 314 -0.52 -2.93 -24.47
C TYR A 314 -1.84 -3.10 -23.71
N ARG A 315 -2.34 -4.34 -23.58
CA ARG A 315 -3.61 -4.60 -22.89
C ARG A 315 -3.56 -4.14 -21.44
N GLU A 316 -2.47 -4.39 -20.72
CA GLU A 316 -2.33 -3.93 -19.33
C GLU A 316 -2.27 -2.40 -19.25
N SER A 317 -1.57 -1.72 -20.17
CA SER A 317 -1.56 -0.25 -20.22
C SER A 317 -2.96 0.34 -20.42
N ILE A 318 -3.78 -0.27 -21.30
CA ILE A 318 -5.17 0.15 -21.48
C ILE A 318 -6.01 -0.21 -20.26
N ALA A 319 -5.78 -1.35 -19.63
CA ALA A 319 -6.47 -1.77 -18.39
C ALA A 319 -6.28 -0.73 -17.27
N GLU A 320 -5.06 -0.25 -17.04
CA GLU A 320 -4.77 0.81 -16.07
C GLU A 320 -5.53 2.11 -16.36
N ILE A 321 -5.56 2.52 -17.64
CA ILE A 321 -6.30 3.71 -18.07
C ILE A 321 -7.81 3.53 -17.85
N LEU A 322 -8.35 2.35 -18.17
CA LEU A 322 -9.76 2.02 -17.97
C LEU A 322 -10.13 2.06 -16.49
N ARG A 323 -9.37 1.38 -15.62
CA ARG A 323 -9.59 1.40 -14.15
C ARG A 323 -9.67 2.83 -13.63
N LYS A 324 -8.66 3.66 -13.95
CA LYS A 324 -8.62 5.06 -13.51
C LYS A 324 -9.86 5.86 -13.93
N ARG A 325 -10.32 5.70 -15.18
CA ARG A 325 -11.44 6.49 -15.72
C ARG A 325 -12.80 5.95 -15.26
N LEU A 326 -12.92 4.64 -15.08
CA LEU A 326 -14.14 4.01 -14.54
C LEU A 326 -14.30 4.30 -13.05
N ASP A 327 -13.20 4.29 -12.28
CA ASP A 327 -13.21 4.69 -10.87
C ASP A 327 -13.59 6.17 -10.70
N ASP A 328 -13.10 7.05 -11.59
CA ASP A 328 -13.48 8.47 -11.63
C ASP A 328 -14.96 8.68 -12.01
N LEU A 329 -15.53 7.85 -12.90
CA LEU A 329 -16.97 7.88 -13.20
C LEU A 329 -17.82 7.39 -12.02
N LEU A 330 -17.41 6.31 -11.36
CA LEU A 330 -18.07 5.85 -10.14
C LEU A 330 -17.95 6.90 -9.03
N GLU A 331 -16.82 7.59 -8.93
CA GLU A 331 -16.61 8.68 -7.97
C GLU A 331 -17.59 9.82 -8.24
N LEU A 332 -17.75 10.21 -9.50
CA LEU A 332 -18.76 11.18 -9.87
C LEU A 332 -20.17 10.72 -9.46
N CYS A 333 -20.53 9.46 -9.70
CA CYS A 333 -21.82 8.92 -9.29
C CYS A 333 -22.01 9.02 -7.77
N ASP A 334 -20.99 8.65 -7.00
CA ASP A 334 -20.96 8.72 -5.54
C ASP A 334 -21.19 10.17 -5.08
N LEU A 335 -20.48 11.13 -5.68
CA LEU A 335 -20.62 12.58 -5.41
C LEU A 335 -22.00 13.15 -5.75
N LEU A 336 -22.64 12.66 -6.81
CA LEU A 336 -23.99 13.08 -7.18
C LEU A 336 -25.04 12.65 -6.14
N THR A 337 -24.78 11.58 -5.37
CA THR A 337 -25.70 11.13 -4.33
C THR A 337 -25.58 11.87 -3.01
N LEU A 338 -24.52 12.66 -2.79
CA LEU A 338 -24.28 13.30 -1.48
C LEU A 338 -25.39 14.27 -1.06
N ASN A 339 -26.20 14.78 -1.98
CA ASN A 339 -27.36 15.62 -1.65
C ASN A 339 -28.62 14.82 -1.30
N SER A 340 -28.61 13.49 -1.47
CA SER A 340 -29.72 12.58 -1.17
C SER A 340 -29.25 11.47 -0.25
N ARG A 341 -29.66 11.58 1.02
CA ARG A 341 -29.47 10.52 2.03
C ARG A 341 -29.94 9.15 1.54
N GLN A 342 -31.11 9.11 0.90
CA GLN A 342 -31.71 7.86 0.40
C GLN A 342 -30.83 7.21 -0.67
N ASN A 343 -30.38 8.00 -1.66
CA ASN A 343 -29.54 7.48 -2.75
C ASN A 343 -28.17 7.03 -2.22
N THR A 344 -27.61 7.77 -1.24
CA THR A 344 -26.37 7.39 -0.58
C THR A 344 -26.51 6.02 0.09
N ILE A 345 -27.58 5.79 0.85
CA ILE A 345 -27.88 4.51 1.50
C ILE A 345 -28.03 3.39 0.46
N GLU A 346 -28.73 3.64 -0.64
CA GLU A 346 -28.90 2.67 -1.72
C GLU A 346 -27.56 2.25 -2.33
N PHE A 347 -26.67 3.20 -2.61
CA PHE A 347 -25.36 2.92 -3.19
C PHE A 347 -24.42 2.22 -2.21
N VAL A 348 -24.45 2.61 -0.93
CA VAL A 348 -23.71 1.92 0.14
C VAL A 348 -24.13 0.46 0.22
N ASN A 349 -25.44 0.19 0.25
CA ASN A 349 -25.95 -1.18 0.31
C ASN A 349 -25.60 -1.98 -0.96
N ASP A 350 -25.68 -1.37 -2.13
CA ASP A 350 -25.25 -1.98 -3.39
C ASP A 350 -23.76 -2.37 -3.32
N TYR A 351 -22.88 -1.47 -2.88
CA TYR A 351 -21.46 -1.80 -2.71
C TYR A 351 -21.21 -2.95 -1.73
N LEU A 352 -21.93 -2.98 -0.60
CA LEU A 352 -21.82 -4.08 0.38
C LEU A 352 -22.29 -5.42 -0.20
N GLN A 353 -23.43 -5.44 -0.90
CA GLN A 353 -23.98 -6.65 -1.53
C GLN A 353 -23.08 -7.19 -2.64
N ASN A 354 -22.29 -6.31 -3.29
CA ASN A 354 -21.36 -6.65 -4.35
C ASN A 354 -19.94 -6.94 -3.86
N GLY A 355 -19.70 -6.96 -2.54
CA GLY A 355 -18.39 -7.28 -1.98
C GLY A 355 -17.35 -6.16 -2.18
N VAL A 356 -17.80 -4.91 -2.27
CA VAL A 356 -16.94 -3.71 -2.38
C VAL A 356 -17.04 -2.85 -1.10
N PRO A 357 -16.79 -3.40 0.11
CA PRO A 357 -17.03 -2.69 1.36
C PRO A 357 -16.17 -1.44 1.54
N TRP A 358 -14.96 -1.41 0.98
CA TRP A 358 -14.09 -0.24 1.06
C TRP A 358 -14.72 0.99 0.40
N ARG A 359 -15.46 0.80 -0.70
CA ARG A 359 -16.13 1.89 -1.42
C ARG A 359 -17.41 2.34 -0.72
N ALA A 360 -18.11 1.40 -0.07
CA ALA A 360 -19.21 1.70 0.83
C ALA A 360 -18.76 2.60 2.01
N THR A 361 -17.64 2.24 2.64
CA THR A 361 -17.01 3.06 3.70
C THR A 361 -16.64 4.44 3.17
N TYR A 362 -15.95 4.49 2.03
CA TYR A 362 -15.54 5.76 1.41
C TYR A 362 -16.74 6.68 1.12
N LEU A 363 -17.82 6.16 0.54
CA LEU A 363 -19.03 6.95 0.25
C LEU A 363 -19.69 7.46 1.53
N LEU A 364 -19.75 6.65 2.60
CA LEU A 364 -20.27 7.10 3.90
C LEU A 364 -19.41 8.21 4.50
N ASP A 365 -18.08 8.07 4.50
CA ASP A 365 -17.18 9.10 5.02
C ASP A 365 -17.34 10.41 4.26
N LYS A 366 -17.43 10.33 2.93
CA LYS A 366 -17.70 11.48 2.07
C LYS A 366 -19.03 12.13 2.38
N TYR A 367 -20.11 11.36 2.50
CA TYR A 367 -21.41 11.88 2.88
C TYR A 367 -21.38 12.56 4.25
N LEU A 368 -20.75 11.95 5.25
CA LEU A 368 -20.68 12.49 6.61
C LEU A 368 -19.81 13.76 6.70
N SER A 369 -18.85 13.95 5.81
CA SER A 369 -18.11 15.22 5.72
C SER A 369 -18.99 16.40 5.26
N TRP A 370 -20.08 16.13 4.52
CA TRP A 370 -21.08 17.13 4.09
C TRP A 370 -22.25 17.22 5.08
N HIS A 371 -22.57 16.11 5.75
CA HIS A 371 -23.70 15.97 6.66
C HIS A 371 -23.25 15.44 8.04
N PRO A 372 -22.46 16.22 8.80
CA PRO A 372 -21.81 15.76 10.04
C PRO A 372 -22.77 15.48 11.21
N ASN A 373 -24.08 15.65 11.00
CA ASN A 373 -25.11 15.45 12.01
C ASN A 373 -26.00 14.22 11.71
N ASP A 374 -25.68 13.40 10.68
CA ASP A 374 -26.45 12.18 10.36
C ASP A 374 -25.99 11.00 11.23
N GLU A 375 -26.61 10.88 12.40
CA GLU A 375 -26.22 9.90 13.41
C GLU A 375 -26.38 8.45 12.96
N GLU A 376 -27.41 8.11 12.20
CA GLU A 376 -27.58 6.72 11.75
C GLU A 376 -26.40 6.30 10.88
N LEU A 377 -25.95 7.20 9.98
CA LEU A 377 -24.86 6.92 9.06
C LEU A 377 -23.49 6.97 9.74
N HIS A 378 -23.31 7.76 10.81
CA HIS A 378 -22.14 7.62 11.69
C HIS A 378 -22.06 6.21 12.31
N GLY A 379 -23.20 5.61 12.69
CA GLY A 379 -23.25 4.23 13.19
C GLY A 379 -22.84 3.20 12.14
N TRP A 380 -23.27 3.40 10.90
CA TRP A 380 -22.90 2.53 9.78
C TRP A 380 -21.40 2.66 9.46
N ALA A 381 -20.89 3.89 9.35
CA ALA A 381 -19.47 4.15 9.13
C ALA A 381 -18.61 3.53 10.24
N ALA A 382 -18.98 3.71 11.51
CA ALA A 382 -18.28 3.10 12.63
C ALA A 382 -18.19 1.57 12.51
N THR A 383 -19.30 0.92 12.18
CA THR A 383 -19.37 -0.54 12.00
C THR A 383 -18.51 -1.02 10.84
N LEU A 384 -18.52 -0.30 9.72
CA LEU A 384 -17.68 -0.66 8.58
C LEU A 384 -16.19 -0.47 8.86
N HIS A 385 -15.80 0.61 9.56
CA HIS A 385 -14.43 0.79 10.01
C HIS A 385 -13.98 -0.30 10.99
N MET A 386 -14.86 -0.74 11.90
CA MET A 386 -14.58 -1.90 12.77
C MET A 386 -14.27 -3.15 11.96
N ASN A 387 -15.10 -3.46 10.97
CA ASN A 387 -14.90 -4.61 10.10
C ASN A 387 -13.63 -4.51 9.24
N ALA A 388 -13.23 -3.28 8.88
CA ALA A 388 -12.00 -2.99 8.15
C ALA A 388 -10.74 -2.93 9.05
N GLY A 389 -10.87 -3.10 10.36
CA GLY A 389 -9.76 -2.95 11.31
C GLY A 389 -9.24 -1.52 11.48
N GLN A 390 -10.01 -0.52 11.04
CA GLN A 390 -9.69 0.90 11.12
C GLN A 390 -10.19 1.47 12.45
N TRP A 391 -9.58 1.02 13.55
CA TRP A 391 -10.06 1.27 14.92
C TRP A 391 -10.19 2.76 15.26
N GLU A 392 -9.23 3.59 14.83
CA GLU A 392 -9.25 5.04 15.09
C GLU A 392 -10.44 5.74 14.41
N ALA A 393 -10.73 5.38 13.15
CA ALA A 393 -11.86 5.93 12.41
C ALA A 393 -13.20 5.45 12.98
N ALA A 394 -13.27 4.18 13.42
CA ALA A 394 -14.42 3.67 14.14
C ALA A 394 -14.66 4.45 15.46
N MET A 395 -13.60 4.65 16.25
CA MET A 395 -13.65 5.41 17.50
C MET A 395 -14.11 6.86 17.29
N ALA A 396 -13.63 7.52 16.22
CA ALA A 396 -14.06 8.89 15.89
C ALA A 396 -15.57 8.96 15.60
N ASN A 397 -16.10 8.00 14.83
CA ASN A 397 -17.53 7.92 14.56
C ASN A 397 -18.35 7.60 15.82
N PHE A 398 -17.91 6.66 16.66
CA PHE A 398 -18.57 6.37 17.94
C PHE A 398 -18.55 7.57 18.89
N ALA A 399 -17.45 8.34 18.91
CA ALA A 399 -17.36 9.55 19.72
C ALA A 399 -18.42 10.60 19.29
N THR A 400 -18.65 10.77 17.99
CA THR A 400 -19.72 11.63 17.48
C THR A 400 -21.10 11.17 17.97
N LEU A 401 -21.39 9.86 17.89
CA LEU A 401 -22.66 9.28 18.37
C LEU A 401 -22.85 9.45 19.87
N LEU A 402 -21.80 9.24 20.66
CA LEU A 402 -21.85 9.32 22.11
C LEU A 402 -21.93 10.76 22.61
N ASN A 403 -21.51 11.73 21.80
CA ASN A 403 -21.68 13.15 22.10
C ASN A 403 -23.15 13.60 22.02
N THR A 404 -23.95 13.00 21.12
CA THR A 404 -25.39 13.30 21.02
C THR A 404 -26.27 12.35 21.83
N HIS A 405 -25.85 11.09 21.96
CA HIS A 405 -26.57 10.03 22.66
C HIS A 405 -25.67 9.25 23.63
N PRO A 406 -25.31 9.86 24.79
CA PRO A 406 -24.44 9.24 25.77
C PRO A 406 -25.01 7.95 26.40
N GLU A 407 -26.31 7.70 26.27
CA GLU A 407 -27.05 6.56 26.80
C GLU A 407 -27.10 5.33 25.86
N ARG A 408 -26.40 5.34 24.71
CA ARG A 408 -26.38 4.18 23.80
C ARG A 408 -25.37 3.13 24.27
N ALA A 409 -25.86 2.08 24.95
CA ALA A 409 -25.04 0.96 25.43
C ALA A 409 -24.22 0.29 24.31
N GLU A 410 -24.82 0.09 23.14
CA GLU A 410 -24.17 -0.49 21.95
C GLU A 410 -22.98 0.34 21.46
N SER A 411 -23.10 1.67 21.41
CA SER A 411 -22.01 2.55 21.00
C SER A 411 -20.85 2.51 22.01
N HIS A 412 -21.13 2.50 23.31
CA HIS A 412 -20.08 2.30 24.33
C HIS A 412 -19.41 0.94 24.21
N PHE A 413 -20.18 -0.12 23.95
CA PHE A 413 -19.65 -1.47 23.81
C PHE A 413 -18.71 -1.57 22.61
N ASN A 414 -19.14 -1.10 21.44
CA ASN A 414 -18.34 -1.14 20.22
C ASN A 414 -17.13 -0.21 20.30
N MET A 415 -17.25 0.96 20.94
CA MET A 415 -16.11 1.82 21.28
C MET A 415 -15.11 1.08 22.19
N GLY A 416 -15.59 0.34 23.19
CA GLY A 416 -14.77 -0.50 24.06
C GLY A 416 -14.02 -1.59 23.29
N VAL A 417 -14.67 -2.25 22.33
CA VAL A 417 -14.03 -3.25 21.46
C VAL A 417 -12.93 -2.59 20.61
N ALA A 418 -13.22 -1.44 19.99
CA ALA A 418 -12.24 -0.68 19.20
C ALA A 418 -11.02 -0.24 20.04
N LEU A 419 -11.28 0.24 21.27
CA LEU A 419 -10.24 0.62 22.23
C LEU A 419 -9.37 -0.58 22.63
N LEU A 420 -9.99 -1.73 22.89
CA LEU A 420 -9.25 -2.93 23.26
C LEU A 420 -8.36 -3.41 22.12
N LYS A 421 -8.89 -3.43 20.89
CA LYS A 421 -8.15 -3.81 19.67
C LYS A 421 -7.08 -2.80 19.24
N SER A 422 -7.20 -1.54 19.66
CA SER A 422 -6.16 -0.51 19.47
C SER A 422 -5.15 -0.44 20.63
N GLY A 423 -5.20 -1.36 21.60
CA GLY A 423 -4.23 -1.44 22.69
C GLY A 423 -4.47 -0.45 23.83
N GLN A 424 -5.71 0.02 24.02
CA GLN A 424 -6.14 0.97 25.05
C GLN A 424 -7.06 0.32 26.10
N PRO A 425 -6.60 -0.70 26.85
CA PRO A 425 -7.45 -1.53 27.70
C PRO A 425 -8.08 -0.78 28.88
N GLU A 426 -7.43 0.27 29.41
CA GLU A 426 -7.98 1.07 30.51
C GLU A 426 -9.23 1.85 30.07
N GLN A 427 -9.20 2.44 28.87
CA GLN A 427 -10.34 3.13 28.29
C GLN A 427 -11.42 2.14 27.86
N ALA A 428 -11.02 0.99 27.30
CA ALA A 428 -11.95 -0.09 26.96
C ALA A 428 -12.73 -0.58 28.19
N MET A 429 -12.04 -0.80 29.30
CA MET A 429 -12.64 -1.19 30.58
C MET A 429 -13.70 -0.18 31.04
N GLN A 430 -13.39 1.13 30.98
CA GLN A 430 -14.36 2.19 31.32
C GLN A 430 -15.58 2.20 30.39
N ALA A 431 -15.37 1.94 29.09
CA ALA A 431 -16.44 1.86 28.11
C ALA A 431 -17.37 0.67 28.42
N PHE A 432 -16.81 -0.52 28.69
CA PHE A 432 -17.60 -1.71 29.06
C PHE A 432 -18.33 -1.56 30.40
N GLU A 433 -17.71 -0.93 31.40
CA GLU A 433 -18.40 -0.57 32.65
C GLU A 433 -19.57 0.37 32.39
N THR A 434 -19.43 1.30 31.44
CA THR A 434 -20.50 2.23 31.07
C THR A 434 -21.61 1.50 30.32
N THR A 435 -21.29 0.56 29.41
CA THR A 435 -22.26 -0.34 28.78
C THR A 435 -23.10 -1.07 29.83
N GLN A 436 -22.47 -1.72 30.82
CA GLN A 436 -23.21 -2.42 31.88
C GLN A 436 -24.04 -1.50 32.79
N LYS A 437 -23.57 -0.28 33.05
CA LYS A 437 -24.36 0.72 33.82
C LYS A 437 -25.63 1.14 33.08
N ILE A 438 -25.58 1.18 31.75
CA ILE A 438 -26.72 1.54 30.90
C ILE A 438 -27.65 0.32 30.70
N ASP A 439 -27.07 -0.84 30.37
CA ASP A 439 -27.77 -2.11 30.16
C ASP A 439 -26.97 -3.27 30.78
N ASP A 440 -27.36 -3.70 31.97
CA ASP A 440 -26.73 -4.79 32.74
C ASP A 440 -26.87 -6.16 32.03
N ALA A 441 -27.81 -6.28 31.09
CA ALA A 441 -28.05 -7.49 30.32
C ALA A 441 -27.45 -7.43 28.90
N PHE A 442 -26.63 -6.43 28.58
CA PHE A 442 -26.02 -6.28 27.26
C PHE A 442 -25.12 -7.47 26.95
N ASP A 443 -25.40 -8.16 25.85
CA ASP A 443 -24.71 -9.39 25.48
C ASP A 443 -23.21 -9.15 25.27
N GLY A 444 -22.39 -10.04 25.81
CA GLY A 444 -20.92 -9.94 25.76
C GLY A 444 -20.26 -8.88 26.65
N ALA A 445 -20.98 -7.88 27.19
CA ALA A 445 -20.36 -6.79 27.96
C ALA A 445 -19.55 -7.28 29.18
N SER A 446 -20.08 -8.24 29.92
CA SER A 446 -19.39 -8.84 31.09
C SER A 446 -18.13 -9.61 30.71
N GLU A 447 -18.14 -10.31 29.58
CA GLU A 447 -16.98 -11.06 29.09
C GLU A 447 -15.86 -10.10 28.66
N TYR A 448 -16.20 -9.09 27.87
CA TYR A 448 -15.23 -8.07 27.43
C TYR A 448 -14.72 -7.21 28.58
N LEU A 449 -15.55 -6.88 29.57
CA LEU A 449 -15.11 -6.20 30.77
C LEU A 449 -14.12 -7.06 31.56
N ALA A 450 -14.38 -8.36 31.73
CA ALA A 450 -13.46 -9.26 32.39
C ALA A 450 -12.12 -9.35 31.64
N LYS A 451 -12.17 -9.42 30.30
CA LYS A 451 -10.97 -9.43 29.45
C LYS A 451 -10.16 -8.14 29.59
N ALA A 452 -10.80 -6.98 29.48
CA ALA A 452 -10.13 -5.69 29.66
C ALA A 452 -9.55 -5.53 31.08
N SER A 453 -10.30 -5.93 32.10
CA SER A 453 -9.87 -5.86 33.51
C SER A 453 -8.65 -6.74 33.77
N ASP A 454 -8.62 -7.97 33.25
CA ASP A 454 -7.48 -8.87 33.37
C ASP A 454 -6.21 -8.27 32.72
N ILE A 455 -6.34 -7.66 31.54
CA ILE A 455 -5.22 -6.97 30.89
C ILE A 455 -4.73 -5.79 31.74
N VAL A 456 -5.64 -4.95 32.25
CA VAL A 456 -5.31 -3.82 33.12
C VAL A 456 -4.63 -4.29 34.41
N GLU A 457 -5.13 -5.35 35.05
CA GLU A 457 -4.52 -5.93 36.26
C GLU A 457 -3.10 -6.43 35.98
N ARG A 458 -2.88 -7.13 34.85
CA ARG A 458 -1.54 -7.61 34.46
C ARG A 458 -0.58 -6.45 34.20
N LEU A 459 -1.02 -5.39 33.52
CA LEU A 459 -0.24 -4.17 33.32
C LEU A 459 0.12 -3.51 34.66
N GLN A 460 -0.85 -3.34 35.55
CA GLN A 460 -0.62 -2.78 36.89
C GLN A 460 0.36 -3.64 37.70
N ARG A 461 0.19 -4.96 37.69
CA ARG A 461 1.11 -5.91 38.34
C ARG A 461 2.53 -5.78 37.78
N ALA A 462 2.69 -5.59 36.48
CA ALA A 462 3.98 -5.38 35.83
C ALA A 462 4.68 -4.09 36.29
N THR A 463 3.95 -3.08 36.78
CA THR A 463 4.56 -1.87 37.37
C THR A 463 5.08 -2.06 38.79
N VAL A 464 4.65 -3.11 39.51
CA VAL A 464 5.09 -3.35 40.89
C VAL A 464 6.61 -3.63 40.90
N PRO A 465 7.42 -2.90 41.67
CA PRO A 465 8.88 -2.92 41.50
C PRO A 465 9.53 -4.29 41.64
N HIS A 466 9.06 -5.16 42.54
CA HIS A 466 9.72 -6.45 42.82
C HIS A 466 9.11 -7.65 42.07
N LEU A 467 8.00 -7.47 41.35
CA LEU A 467 7.36 -8.53 40.57
C LEU A 467 7.89 -8.54 39.14
N ALA A 468 8.08 -9.68 38.49
CA ALA A 468 8.42 -9.69 37.08
C ALA A 468 7.21 -9.30 36.20
N PRO A 469 7.40 -8.55 35.10
CA PRO A 469 6.37 -8.44 34.06
C PRO A 469 6.18 -9.82 33.43
N ALA A 470 4.95 -10.31 33.40
CA ALA A 470 4.67 -11.67 32.97
C ALA A 470 3.38 -11.73 32.15
N VAL A 471 3.41 -12.57 31.11
CA VAL A 471 2.26 -12.94 30.29
C VAL A 471 2.17 -14.45 30.27
N ARG A 472 0.98 -14.98 30.56
CA ARG A 472 0.72 -16.41 30.59
C ARG A 472 -0.11 -16.80 29.38
N LEU A 473 0.42 -17.68 28.54
CA LEU A 473 -0.34 -18.27 27.44
C LEU A 473 -1.30 -19.34 27.95
N SER A 474 -2.50 -19.37 27.37
CA SER A 474 -3.44 -20.45 27.58
C SER A 474 -2.88 -21.79 27.07
N ASP A 475 -3.42 -22.90 27.56
CA ASP A 475 -3.06 -24.22 27.02
C ASP A 475 -3.49 -24.37 25.56
N GLU A 476 -4.55 -23.67 25.14
CA GLU A 476 -4.98 -23.63 23.74
C GLU A 476 -3.91 -22.95 22.88
N GLU A 477 -3.54 -21.70 23.17
CA GLU A 477 -2.49 -20.94 22.45
C GLU A 477 -1.18 -21.73 22.33
N LYS A 478 -0.71 -22.30 23.45
CA LYS A 478 0.51 -23.12 23.48
C LYS A 478 0.40 -24.37 22.61
N ASN A 479 -0.71 -25.10 22.70
CA ASN A 479 -0.87 -26.39 22.03
C ASN A 479 -1.15 -26.23 20.53
N SER A 480 -1.92 -25.22 20.13
CA SER A 480 -2.19 -24.87 18.73
C SER A 480 -1.02 -24.13 18.06
N ASN A 481 -0.05 -23.66 18.85
CA ASN A 481 0.99 -22.74 18.41
C ASN A 481 0.38 -21.47 17.77
N THR A 482 -0.61 -20.88 18.42
CA THR A 482 -1.19 -19.59 18.06
C THR A 482 -1.02 -18.61 19.22
N VAL A 483 -1.22 -17.32 18.96
CA VAL A 483 -1.18 -16.29 20.01
C VAL A 483 -2.37 -15.35 19.84
N GLU A 484 -3.06 -15.06 20.93
CA GLU A 484 -4.08 -14.01 20.91
C GLU A 484 -3.42 -12.63 20.74
N SER A 485 -4.04 -11.76 19.93
CA SER A 485 -3.55 -10.40 19.68
C SER A 485 -3.24 -9.64 20.97
N GLU A 486 -4.08 -9.81 21.98
CA GLU A 486 -4.02 -9.11 23.26
C GLU A 486 -2.82 -9.57 24.10
N ASN A 487 -2.50 -10.87 24.12
CA ASN A 487 -1.30 -11.39 24.80
C ASN A 487 -0.02 -10.93 24.09
N LEU A 488 -0.04 -10.86 22.75
CA LEU A 488 1.08 -10.37 21.97
C LEU A 488 1.30 -8.85 22.17
N ASP A 489 0.23 -8.06 22.17
CA ASP A 489 0.25 -6.62 22.48
C ASP A 489 0.78 -6.37 23.89
N LEU A 490 0.29 -7.13 24.87
CA LEU A 490 0.71 -7.06 26.26
C LEU A 490 2.21 -7.39 26.41
N ALA A 491 2.67 -8.49 25.82
CA ALA A 491 4.08 -8.86 25.86
C ALA A 491 4.96 -7.81 25.18
N THR A 492 4.53 -7.26 24.05
CA THR A 492 5.23 -6.18 23.34
C THR A 492 5.35 -4.92 24.19
N ARG A 493 4.23 -4.50 24.82
CA ARG A 493 4.19 -3.32 25.70
C ARG A 493 5.07 -3.51 26.93
N MET A 494 4.92 -4.62 27.64
CA MET A 494 5.74 -4.94 28.82
C MET A 494 7.24 -4.99 28.48
N PHE A 495 7.61 -5.60 27.35
CA PHE A 495 9.00 -5.65 26.91
C PHE A 495 9.54 -4.24 26.65
N ARG A 496 8.81 -3.39 25.92
CA ARG A 496 9.26 -2.02 25.62
C ARG A 496 9.41 -1.17 26.89
N GLU A 497 8.46 -1.28 27.82
CA GLU A 497 8.45 -0.52 29.06
C GLU A 497 9.50 -1.01 30.07
N HIS A 498 9.73 -2.32 30.16
CA HIS A 498 10.53 -2.92 31.24
C HIS A 498 11.85 -3.56 30.79
N GLY A 499 12.08 -3.71 29.49
CA GLY A 499 13.28 -4.33 28.90
C GLY A 499 13.21 -5.85 28.83
N TYR A 500 12.25 -6.46 29.52
CA TYR A 500 12.01 -7.89 29.46
C TYR A 500 10.56 -8.25 29.78
N VAL A 501 10.18 -9.48 29.44
CA VAL A 501 8.91 -10.09 29.80
C VAL A 501 9.13 -11.59 30.09
N VAL A 502 8.46 -12.10 31.13
CA VAL A 502 8.37 -13.54 31.39
C VAL A 502 7.19 -14.10 30.63
N MET A 503 7.45 -15.06 29.75
CA MET A 503 6.43 -15.81 29.03
C MET A 503 6.19 -17.12 29.75
N GLU A 504 5.10 -17.19 30.51
CA GLU A 504 4.68 -18.41 31.16
C GLU A 504 3.94 -19.32 30.17
N ASN A 505 4.18 -20.63 30.27
CA ASN A 505 3.54 -21.64 29.44
C ASN A 505 3.84 -21.45 27.94
N LEU A 506 5.04 -20.97 27.59
CA LEU A 506 5.44 -20.70 26.20
C LEU A 506 5.64 -21.98 25.40
N PHE A 507 6.34 -22.96 25.97
CA PHE A 507 6.65 -24.23 25.32
C PHE A 507 5.99 -25.41 26.04
N PRO A 508 5.63 -26.49 25.34
CA PRO A 508 5.22 -27.73 25.99
C PRO A 508 6.34 -28.28 26.88
N ALA A 509 6.03 -28.59 28.14
CA ALA A 509 7.03 -29.11 29.09
C ALA A 509 7.70 -30.40 28.59
N GLU A 510 6.98 -31.30 27.91
CA GLU A 510 7.56 -32.53 27.34
C GLU A 510 8.59 -32.23 26.25
N LEU A 511 8.35 -31.22 25.41
CA LEU A 511 9.33 -30.79 24.42
C LEU A 511 10.63 -30.33 25.10
N ILE A 512 10.52 -29.57 26.18
CA ILE A 512 11.71 -29.12 26.93
C ILE A 512 12.43 -30.30 27.59
N ARG A 513 11.72 -31.34 28.05
CA ARG A 513 12.35 -32.55 28.59
C ARG A 513 13.12 -33.34 27.53
N GLU A 514 12.55 -33.51 26.33
CA GLU A 514 13.25 -34.16 25.21
C GLU A 514 14.54 -33.40 24.83
N ILE A 515 14.46 -32.06 24.79
CA ILE A 515 15.62 -31.19 24.55
C ILE A 515 16.65 -31.33 25.67
N SER A 516 16.19 -31.37 26.93
CA SER A 516 17.05 -31.54 28.10
C SER A 516 17.82 -32.85 28.04
N ASP A 517 17.14 -33.97 27.79
CA ASP A 517 17.75 -35.29 27.71
C ASP A 517 18.85 -35.33 26.64
N GLU A 518 18.60 -34.77 25.45
CA GLU A 518 19.60 -34.68 24.38
C GLU A 518 20.76 -33.75 24.75
N PHE A 519 20.48 -32.62 25.41
CA PHE A 519 21.51 -31.69 25.89
C PHE A 519 22.43 -32.36 26.92
N PHE A 520 21.89 -32.99 27.96
CA PHE A 520 22.67 -33.68 28.98
C PHE A 520 23.49 -34.83 28.38
N LYS A 521 22.91 -35.60 27.46
CA LYS A 521 23.62 -36.68 26.77
C LYS A 521 24.82 -36.18 25.98
N ARG A 522 24.67 -35.07 25.25
CA ARG A 522 25.69 -34.57 24.31
C ARG A 522 26.73 -33.67 24.95
N TYR A 523 26.35 -32.86 25.93
CA TYR A 523 27.20 -31.84 26.55
C TYR A 523 27.68 -32.20 27.96
N ASN A 524 27.52 -33.46 28.40
CA ASN A 524 27.95 -33.90 29.74
C ASN A 524 29.40 -33.55 30.10
N SER A 525 30.28 -33.50 29.10
CA SER A 525 31.69 -33.16 29.31
C SER A 525 31.86 -31.77 29.93
N TYR A 526 30.98 -30.81 29.63
CA TYR A 526 31.01 -29.44 30.15
C TYR A 526 30.56 -29.31 31.61
N PHE A 527 30.18 -30.41 32.26
CA PHE A 527 29.72 -30.44 33.65
C PHE A 527 30.87 -30.60 34.66
N GLU A 528 32.11 -30.69 34.19
CA GLU A 528 33.31 -30.72 35.02
C GLU A 528 33.92 -29.32 35.19
N ASP A 529 34.39 -29.02 36.40
CA ASP A 529 35.10 -27.77 36.75
C ASP A 529 36.53 -27.76 36.20
N ARG A 530 36.67 -27.54 34.89
CA ARG A 530 37.93 -27.34 34.18
C ARG A 530 37.80 -26.30 33.07
N LEU A 531 38.94 -25.89 32.52
CA LEU A 531 39.04 -24.95 31.38
C LEU A 531 38.83 -25.69 30.06
N TYR A 532 38.16 -25.05 29.11
CA TYR A 532 37.95 -25.51 27.74
C TYR A 532 38.36 -24.41 26.77
N SER A 533 38.84 -24.78 25.57
CA SER A 533 39.27 -23.82 24.55
C SER A 533 38.13 -23.26 23.70
N ASP A 534 36.97 -23.91 23.73
CA ASP A 534 35.84 -23.70 22.83
C ASP A 534 34.55 -23.25 23.56
N ASN A 535 34.71 -22.62 24.74
CA ASN A 535 33.60 -21.99 25.46
C ASN A 535 33.99 -20.63 26.04
N LEU A 536 32.99 -19.88 26.50
CA LEU A 536 33.20 -18.60 27.19
C LEU A 536 33.00 -18.78 28.70
N ILE A 537 33.98 -18.36 29.50
CA ILE A 537 33.91 -18.39 30.97
C ILE A 537 33.13 -17.17 31.45
N LEU A 538 32.04 -17.39 32.19
CA LEU A 538 31.12 -16.35 32.67
C LEU A 538 31.24 -16.12 34.19
N GLY A 539 32.47 -16.20 34.70
CA GLY A 539 32.78 -16.08 36.13
C GLY A 539 33.05 -17.42 36.81
N ASP A 540 32.86 -17.46 38.13
CA ASP A 540 33.14 -18.64 38.95
C ASP A 540 32.20 -19.81 38.58
N LYS A 541 32.80 -20.90 38.08
CA LYS A 541 32.11 -22.15 37.71
C LYS A 541 30.87 -21.99 36.82
N ARG A 542 30.83 -20.93 35.99
CA ARG A 542 29.84 -20.70 34.95
C ARG A 542 30.48 -20.56 33.59
N ARG A 543 29.81 -21.12 32.59
CA ARG A 543 30.27 -21.09 31.20
C ARG A 543 29.12 -20.98 30.23
N MET A 544 29.35 -20.33 29.09
CA MET A 544 28.48 -20.34 27.93
C MET A 544 29.05 -21.28 26.89
N VAL A 545 28.23 -22.23 26.43
CA VAL A 545 28.60 -23.23 25.42
C VAL A 545 27.71 -23.05 24.21
N SER A 546 28.29 -22.92 23.01
CA SER A 546 27.53 -22.98 21.77
C SER A 546 26.90 -24.35 21.58
N VAL A 547 25.61 -24.36 21.27
CA VAL A 547 24.83 -25.59 21.13
C VAL A 547 24.59 -25.85 19.63
N ALA A 548 24.97 -27.04 19.19
CA ALA A 548 24.63 -27.54 17.86
C ALA A 548 23.12 -27.78 17.73
N LEU A 549 22.54 -27.20 16.68
CA LEU A 549 21.18 -27.46 16.23
C LEU A 549 21.15 -28.82 15.54
N GLU A 550 20.91 -29.87 16.32
CA GLU A 550 20.77 -31.24 15.81
C GLU A 550 19.86 -32.08 16.71
N GLY A 551 19.12 -33.02 16.11
CA GLY A 551 18.19 -33.86 16.85
C GLY A 551 17.11 -33.04 17.54
N ALA A 552 16.84 -33.32 18.83
CA ALA A 552 15.83 -32.59 19.60
C ALA A 552 16.17 -31.09 19.77
N LEU A 553 17.45 -30.72 19.71
CA LEU A 553 17.91 -29.33 19.82
C LEU A 553 17.62 -28.52 18.53
N ASN A 554 17.40 -29.18 17.38
CA ASN A 554 16.94 -28.55 16.15
C ASN A 554 15.41 -28.60 16.02
N SER A 555 14.70 -28.00 16.97
CA SER A 555 13.24 -28.05 17.00
C SER A 555 12.59 -26.79 16.41
N PRO A 556 11.86 -26.88 15.28
CA PRO A 556 11.08 -25.77 14.73
C PRO A 556 10.04 -25.18 15.70
N ARG A 557 9.59 -25.95 16.70
CA ARG A 557 8.65 -25.45 17.72
C ARG A 557 9.29 -24.48 18.71
N LEU A 558 10.62 -24.43 18.80
CA LEU A 558 11.33 -23.44 19.62
C LEU A 558 11.47 -22.11 18.87
N TYR A 559 12.33 -22.08 17.85
CA TYR A 559 12.66 -20.86 17.10
C TYR A 559 11.53 -20.40 16.17
N GLY A 560 10.57 -21.28 15.88
CA GLY A 560 9.39 -21.02 15.06
C GLY A 560 8.07 -21.00 15.84
N SER A 561 8.12 -20.86 17.17
CA SER A 561 6.92 -20.60 17.97
C SER A 561 6.25 -19.31 17.48
N THR A 562 4.92 -19.33 17.29
CA THR A 562 4.20 -18.20 16.72
C THR A 562 4.34 -16.95 17.57
N LEU A 563 4.29 -17.07 18.91
CA LEU A 563 4.54 -15.93 19.80
C LEU A 563 5.96 -15.38 19.59
N VAL A 564 6.99 -16.24 19.60
CA VAL A 564 8.39 -15.80 19.45
C VAL A 564 8.55 -15.07 18.12
N VAL A 565 8.04 -15.65 17.03
CA VAL A 565 8.14 -15.06 15.69
C VAL A 565 7.45 -13.71 15.60
N GLU A 566 6.20 -13.62 16.05
CA GLU A 566 5.42 -12.38 15.96
C GLU A 566 5.93 -11.29 16.92
N LEU A 567 6.43 -11.67 18.09
CA LEU A 567 7.07 -10.75 19.02
C LEU A 567 8.40 -10.22 18.45
N MET A 568 9.23 -11.08 17.84
CA MET A 568 10.46 -10.65 17.19
C MET A 568 10.18 -9.71 16.02
N LYS A 569 9.17 -9.98 15.17
CA LYS A 569 8.77 -9.05 14.09
C LYS A 569 8.40 -7.66 14.63
N ARG A 570 7.64 -7.60 15.72
CA ARG A 570 7.21 -6.33 16.35
C ARG A 570 8.34 -5.54 17.01
N LEU A 571 9.41 -6.22 17.45
CA LEU A 571 10.51 -5.60 18.20
C LEU A 571 11.76 -5.35 17.32
N LEU A 572 12.06 -6.25 16.39
CA LEU A 572 13.24 -6.21 15.52
C LEU A 572 12.91 -5.84 14.06
N GLY A 573 11.63 -5.88 13.66
CA GLY A 573 11.17 -5.70 12.27
C GLY A 573 11.06 -7.04 11.53
N ASP A 574 10.55 -7.01 10.30
CA ASP A 574 10.31 -8.23 9.50
C ASP A 574 11.60 -8.96 9.08
N ASP A 575 12.72 -8.25 9.03
CA ASP A 575 14.01 -8.79 8.65
C ASP A 575 14.92 -8.95 9.88
N TYR A 576 14.81 -10.10 10.54
CA TYR A 576 15.65 -10.52 11.66
C TYR A 576 16.18 -11.94 11.45
N VAL A 577 17.23 -12.31 12.19
CA VAL A 577 17.86 -13.63 12.16
C VAL A 577 18.12 -14.16 13.57
N MET A 578 18.34 -15.47 13.70
CA MET A 578 18.88 -16.05 14.93
C MET A 578 20.40 -15.97 14.88
N GLY A 579 20.95 -15.11 15.73
CA GLY A 579 22.38 -14.83 15.79
C GLY A 579 23.19 -15.83 16.57
N SER A 580 22.58 -16.42 17.60
CA SER A 580 23.23 -17.46 18.38
C SER A 580 22.27 -18.44 19.01
N TYR A 581 22.77 -19.64 19.28
CA TYR A 581 22.08 -20.71 19.98
C TYR A 581 23.06 -21.34 20.98
N ASN A 582 22.87 -21.05 22.26
CA ASN A 582 23.86 -21.33 23.29
C ASN A 582 23.20 -21.78 24.61
N ALA A 583 23.99 -22.37 25.50
CA ALA A 583 23.56 -22.70 26.85
C ALA A 583 24.48 -22.10 27.90
N VAL A 584 23.90 -21.47 28.92
CA VAL A 584 24.59 -21.01 30.12
C VAL A 584 24.52 -22.12 31.17
N VAL A 585 25.66 -22.74 31.45
CA VAL A 585 25.80 -23.85 32.39
C VAL A 585 26.39 -23.35 33.71
N SER A 586 25.63 -23.48 34.79
CA SER A 586 26.07 -23.19 36.16
C SER A 586 26.33 -24.48 36.91
N LEU A 587 27.57 -24.70 37.34
CA LEU A 587 27.93 -25.87 38.13
C LEU A 587 27.57 -25.70 39.61
N PRO A 588 27.52 -26.80 40.38
CA PRO A 588 27.40 -26.76 41.84
C PRO A 588 28.41 -25.82 42.51
N GLY A 589 27.92 -24.95 43.38
CA GLY A 589 28.72 -24.01 44.17
C GLY A 589 29.15 -22.72 43.46
N ALA A 590 28.68 -22.48 42.23
CA ALA A 590 29.00 -21.26 41.48
C ALA A 590 28.56 -19.99 42.22
N GLN A 591 29.46 -19.04 42.46
CA GLN A 591 29.17 -17.73 43.09
C GLN A 591 28.43 -16.78 42.15
N PRO A 592 27.70 -15.72 42.56
CA PRO A 592 27.00 -14.83 41.63
C PRO A 592 27.92 -14.27 40.53
N LYS A 593 27.42 -14.10 39.30
CA LYS A 593 28.22 -13.59 38.17
C LYS A 593 28.56 -12.11 38.36
N GLY A 594 27.61 -11.35 38.89
CA GLY A 594 27.62 -9.91 38.92
C GLY A 594 26.70 -9.32 37.87
N LEU A 595 26.06 -8.22 38.24
CA LEU A 595 25.09 -7.52 37.41
C LEU A 595 25.73 -6.95 36.15
N HIS A 596 25.17 -7.26 34.99
CA HIS A 596 25.72 -6.88 33.67
C HIS A 596 24.63 -6.80 32.61
N LYS A 597 24.96 -6.20 31.46
CA LYS A 597 24.22 -6.31 30.21
C LYS A 597 24.92 -7.31 29.29
N ASP A 598 24.17 -8.02 28.44
CA ASP A 598 24.77 -8.96 27.48
C ASP A 598 25.60 -8.21 26.42
N TYR A 599 25.19 -6.98 26.11
CA TYR A 599 25.94 -6.08 25.25
C TYR A 599 25.77 -4.64 25.76
N PRO A 600 26.83 -3.81 25.71
CA PRO A 600 26.72 -2.41 26.09
C PRO A 600 25.79 -1.65 25.12
N PRO A 601 25.17 -0.53 25.52
CA PRO A 601 24.40 0.31 24.62
C PRO A 601 25.20 0.69 23.36
N LEU A 602 24.52 0.67 22.21
CA LEU A 602 25.12 1.18 20.98
C LEU A 602 25.40 2.68 21.13
N PHE A 603 26.51 3.14 20.56
CA PHE A 603 26.91 4.55 20.56
C PHE A 603 27.23 5.14 21.95
N LYS A 604 27.66 4.31 22.91
CA LYS A 604 28.03 4.76 24.27
C LYS A 604 29.04 5.93 24.37
N ASN A 605 29.84 6.15 23.32
CA ASN A 605 30.85 7.21 23.26
C ASN A 605 30.44 8.40 22.38
N ASP A 606 29.19 8.44 21.88
CA ASP A 606 28.71 9.55 21.07
C ASP A 606 28.46 10.78 21.96
N PRO A 607 28.97 11.97 21.60
CA PRO A 607 28.78 13.20 22.37
C PRO A 607 27.32 13.69 22.43
N VAL A 608 26.40 13.11 21.66
CA VAL A 608 24.96 13.38 21.80
C VAL A 608 24.39 12.52 22.93
N GLU A 609 24.06 13.15 24.07
CA GLU A 609 23.55 12.47 25.27
C GLU A 609 22.29 11.61 24.97
N ASN A 610 22.25 10.40 25.56
CA ASN A 610 21.09 9.52 25.71
C ASN A 610 20.40 9.01 24.43
N HIS A 611 21.15 8.36 23.54
CA HIS A 611 20.54 7.50 22.52
C HIS A 611 19.93 6.23 23.15
N VAL A 612 18.63 6.28 23.46
CA VAL A 612 17.83 5.07 23.61
C VAL A 612 17.63 4.47 22.23
N THR A 613 18.32 3.38 21.94
CA THR A 613 18.16 2.66 20.67
C THR A 613 16.99 1.68 20.75
N PRO A 614 16.22 1.50 19.66
CA PRO A 614 15.33 0.34 19.55
C PRO A 614 16.11 -0.97 19.77
N PRO A 615 15.44 -2.05 20.19
CA PRO A 615 16.08 -3.35 20.36
C PRO A 615 16.82 -3.77 19.08
N PHE A 616 18.09 -4.12 19.22
CA PHE A 616 18.91 -4.65 18.12
C PHE A 616 19.17 -6.15 18.28
N ALA A 617 19.15 -6.66 19.52
CA ALA A 617 19.27 -8.07 19.86
C ALA A 617 18.39 -8.41 21.08
N ILE A 618 17.76 -9.57 21.05
CA ILE A 618 16.81 -10.06 22.06
C ILE A 618 17.14 -11.52 22.38
N SER A 619 17.23 -11.83 23.66
CA SER A 619 17.47 -13.18 24.16
C SER A 619 16.18 -13.83 24.63
N VAL A 620 15.94 -15.07 24.19
CA VAL A 620 14.89 -15.97 24.71
C VAL A 620 15.58 -17.06 25.52
N LEU A 621 15.50 -16.97 26.84
CA LEU A 621 16.21 -17.83 27.78
C LEU A 621 15.21 -18.70 28.57
N PHE A 622 15.44 -20.01 28.61
CA PHE A 622 14.56 -20.95 29.31
C PHE A 622 15.35 -22.09 29.96
N PRO A 623 14.87 -22.66 31.08
CA PRO A 623 15.58 -23.72 31.77
C PRO A 623 15.36 -25.08 31.11
N LEU A 624 16.39 -25.94 31.17
CA LEU A 624 16.28 -27.35 30.77
C LEU A 624 15.99 -28.28 31.95
N ILE A 625 15.94 -27.76 33.17
CA ILE A 625 15.56 -28.50 34.39
C ILE A 625 14.52 -27.72 35.18
N GLU A 626 13.82 -28.38 36.08
CA GLU A 626 12.97 -27.68 37.06
C GLU A 626 13.86 -26.84 37.98
N LEU A 627 13.55 -25.54 38.10
CA LEU A 627 14.31 -24.62 38.93
C LEU A 627 13.71 -24.48 40.33
N THR A 628 14.59 -24.27 41.28
CA THR A 628 14.29 -23.73 42.60
C THR A 628 15.13 -22.47 42.82
N GLU A 629 14.83 -21.66 43.83
CA GLU A 629 15.64 -20.49 44.16
C GLU A 629 17.12 -20.86 44.46
N GLU A 630 17.36 -22.06 44.98
CA GLU A 630 18.70 -22.56 45.31
C GLU A 630 19.59 -22.83 44.08
N HIS A 631 18.99 -23.05 42.90
CA HIS A 631 19.74 -23.26 41.65
C HIS A 631 20.43 -21.98 41.13
N GLY A 632 20.20 -20.82 41.76
CA GLY A 632 20.83 -19.57 41.36
C GLY A 632 20.19 -18.93 40.14
N ILE A 633 18.86 -18.76 40.18
CA ILE A 633 18.03 -18.18 39.10
C ILE A 633 18.55 -16.84 38.56
N THR A 634 18.15 -16.50 37.33
CA THR A 634 18.49 -15.22 36.72
C THR A 634 17.68 -14.09 37.37
N SER A 635 18.36 -13.11 37.95
CA SER A 635 17.73 -11.89 38.46
C SER A 635 17.77 -10.79 37.40
N MET A 636 16.72 -9.97 37.35
CA MET A 636 16.51 -8.94 36.32
C MET A 636 16.41 -7.56 36.96
N ARG A 637 16.58 -6.51 36.16
CA ARG A 637 16.39 -5.11 36.54
C ARG A 637 15.54 -4.39 35.49
N LYS A 638 14.25 -4.20 35.77
CA LYS A 638 13.34 -3.49 34.86
C LYS A 638 13.85 -2.10 34.49
N GLY A 639 13.64 -1.71 33.24
CA GLY A 639 13.89 -0.36 32.72
C GLY A 639 15.37 -0.02 32.49
N THR A 640 16.30 -0.91 32.86
CA THR A 640 17.74 -0.67 32.71
C THR A 640 18.22 -0.71 31.27
N HIS A 641 17.41 -1.26 30.34
CA HIS A 641 17.65 -1.19 28.90
C HIS A 641 17.62 0.23 28.35
N LEU A 642 16.92 1.15 29.04
CA LEU A 642 16.86 2.58 28.69
C LEU A 642 17.99 3.38 29.34
N LEU A 643 18.77 2.78 30.24
CA LEU A 643 19.82 3.48 30.98
C LEU A 643 21.19 3.32 30.28
N PRO A 644 22.05 4.36 30.28
CA PRO A 644 23.46 4.23 29.90
C PRO A 644 24.21 3.21 30.76
N ASP A 645 25.28 2.64 30.22
CA ASP A 645 26.07 1.57 30.86
C ASP A 645 26.76 2.01 32.17
N GLU A 646 27.11 3.30 32.28
CA GLU A 646 27.81 3.87 33.44
C GLU A 646 26.89 4.15 34.64
N THR A 647 25.57 4.01 34.47
CA THR A 647 24.58 4.27 35.53
C THR A 647 24.54 3.09 36.50
N PRO A 648 24.70 3.30 37.82
CA PRO A 648 24.47 2.26 38.81
C PRO A 648 23.07 1.66 38.64
N PHE A 649 23.00 0.33 38.52
CA PHE A 649 21.74 -0.40 38.35
C PHE A 649 20.99 -0.55 39.70
N ASP A 650 20.69 0.57 40.34
CA ASP A 650 19.99 0.63 41.64
C ASP A 650 18.50 0.27 41.53
N ALA A 651 18.04 -0.14 40.34
CA ALA A 651 16.70 -0.61 40.12
C ALA A 651 16.40 -1.81 41.04
N PRO A 652 15.16 -1.90 41.58
CA PRO A 652 14.73 -3.05 42.36
C PRO A 652 14.98 -4.36 41.62
N GLU A 653 15.38 -5.39 42.36
CA GLU A 653 15.63 -6.73 41.82
C GLU A 653 14.31 -7.49 41.63
N GLN A 654 14.19 -8.17 40.49
CA GLN A 654 13.17 -9.20 40.25
C GLN A 654 13.84 -10.56 40.06
N LYS A 655 13.26 -11.62 40.64
CA LYS A 655 13.80 -12.98 40.58
C LYS A 655 12.76 -13.94 39.98
N PRO A 656 12.52 -13.90 38.67
CA PRO A 656 11.54 -14.79 38.04
C PRO A 656 11.97 -16.26 38.19
N LEU A 657 11.16 -17.05 38.89
CA LEU A 657 11.33 -18.50 39.02
C LEU A 657 10.61 -19.20 37.86
N LEU A 658 11.35 -19.58 36.82
CA LEU A 658 10.82 -20.21 35.61
C LEU A 658 10.54 -21.70 35.84
N LYS A 659 9.37 -22.18 35.40
CA LYS A 659 9.04 -23.61 35.30
C LYS A 659 9.49 -24.16 33.95
N LEU A 660 9.51 -25.50 33.80
CA LEU A 660 9.68 -26.10 32.47
C LEU A 660 8.60 -25.63 31.50
N GLY A 661 9.04 -25.07 30.37
CA GLY A 661 8.16 -24.48 29.36
C GLY A 661 8.00 -22.96 29.47
N ASP A 662 8.42 -22.35 30.58
CA ASP A 662 8.48 -20.89 30.70
C ASP A 662 9.76 -20.35 30.06
N ALA A 663 9.75 -19.09 29.64
CA ALA A 663 10.93 -18.38 29.17
C ALA A 663 10.97 -16.95 29.68
N VAL A 664 12.17 -16.39 29.84
CA VAL A 664 12.36 -14.95 29.95
C VAL A 664 12.86 -14.43 28.59
N ILE A 665 12.16 -13.42 28.07
CA ILE A 665 12.52 -12.74 26.82
C ILE A 665 12.99 -11.34 27.19
N PHE A 666 14.24 -10.99 26.87
CA PHE A 666 14.83 -9.74 27.33
C PHE A 666 15.74 -9.09 26.29
N ASP A 667 15.77 -7.76 26.33
CA ASP A 667 16.66 -6.93 25.53
C ASP A 667 18.12 -7.13 25.99
N TYR A 668 19.06 -7.19 25.04
CA TYR A 668 20.50 -7.32 25.32
C TYR A 668 21.05 -6.23 26.26
N CYS A 669 20.40 -5.06 26.30
CA CYS A 669 20.75 -3.95 27.18
C CYS A 669 20.07 -4.02 28.56
N THR A 670 19.27 -5.06 28.86
CA THR A 670 18.66 -5.23 30.18
C THR A 670 19.67 -5.80 31.16
N ALA A 671 19.91 -5.08 32.26
CA ALA A 671 20.81 -5.53 33.31
C ALA A 671 20.23 -6.73 34.06
N HIS A 672 21.04 -7.78 34.20
CA HIS A 672 20.67 -9.03 34.84
C HIS A 672 21.88 -9.72 35.49
N ASP A 673 21.62 -10.68 36.38
CA ASP A 673 22.66 -11.45 37.09
C ASP A 673 22.27 -12.93 37.22
N GLY A 674 23.25 -13.81 37.11
CA GLY A 674 23.10 -15.22 37.46
C GLY A 674 23.46 -15.41 38.93
N LEU A 675 22.44 -15.69 39.77
CA LEU A 675 22.65 -15.87 41.21
C LEU A 675 23.42 -17.16 41.53
N ALA A 676 23.83 -17.30 42.79
CA ALA A 676 24.65 -18.44 43.25
C ALA A 676 23.92 -19.78 43.10
N ASN A 677 24.58 -20.78 42.51
CA ASN A 677 24.07 -22.15 42.50
C ASN A 677 24.49 -22.88 43.78
N ASN A 678 23.56 -23.03 44.71
CA ASN A 678 23.76 -23.65 46.02
C ASN A 678 23.32 -25.13 46.05
N THR A 679 22.95 -25.71 44.91
CA THR A 679 22.59 -27.14 44.82
C THR A 679 23.81 -28.01 44.51
N ASP A 680 23.60 -29.33 44.52
CA ASP A 680 24.52 -30.36 44.04
C ASP A 680 24.31 -30.71 42.56
N SER A 681 23.39 -30.02 41.88
CA SER A 681 23.02 -30.26 40.48
C SER A 681 23.58 -29.18 39.55
N VAL A 682 23.82 -29.57 38.29
CA VAL A 682 24.15 -28.63 37.21
C VAL A 682 22.87 -27.94 36.77
N ARG A 683 22.92 -26.61 36.61
CA ARG A 683 21.82 -25.81 36.08
C ARG A 683 22.13 -25.26 34.68
N PRO A 684 21.66 -25.92 33.61
CA PRO A 684 21.70 -25.39 32.25
C PRO A 684 20.46 -24.55 31.91
N LEU A 685 20.69 -23.36 31.36
CA LEU A 685 19.68 -22.54 30.70
C LEU A 685 20.02 -22.45 29.21
N LEU A 686 19.06 -22.71 28.33
CA LEU A 686 19.23 -22.60 26.88
C LEU A 686 18.75 -21.22 26.42
N ALA A 687 19.52 -20.59 25.52
CA ALA A 687 19.26 -19.26 24.99
C ALA A 687 19.22 -19.27 23.46
N MET A 688 18.15 -18.69 22.91
CA MET A 688 18.06 -18.31 21.49
C MET A 688 18.19 -16.80 21.41
N VAL A 689 19.17 -16.29 20.68
CA VAL A 689 19.33 -14.85 20.50
C VAL A 689 18.94 -14.47 19.09
N PHE A 690 17.93 -13.60 18.98
CA PHE A 690 17.50 -13.01 17.72
C PHE A 690 18.02 -11.59 17.62
N HIS A 691 18.43 -11.17 16.43
CA HIS A 691 18.87 -9.80 16.20
C HIS A 691 18.53 -9.32 14.80
N ARG A 692 18.58 -8.00 14.62
CA ARG A 692 18.47 -7.36 13.30
C ARG A 692 19.59 -7.86 12.39
N VAL A 693 19.34 -8.02 11.09
CA VAL A 693 20.29 -8.64 10.15
C VAL A 693 21.65 -7.92 10.08
N TRP A 694 21.73 -6.65 10.47
CA TRP A 694 22.98 -5.89 10.46
C TRP A 694 23.83 -6.03 11.74
N PHE A 695 23.27 -6.52 12.85
CA PHE A 695 23.98 -6.59 14.13
C PHE A 695 24.68 -7.94 14.31
N ARG A 696 25.96 -7.96 14.69
CA ARG A 696 26.69 -9.18 15.06
C ARG A 696 27.32 -9.05 16.42
N ASP A 697 27.09 -10.04 17.28
CA ASP A 697 27.77 -10.12 18.57
C ASP A 697 29.23 -10.52 18.38
N ALA A 698 30.11 -9.53 18.50
CA ALA A 698 31.56 -9.70 18.41
C ALA A 698 32.24 -9.95 19.78
N LEU A 699 31.49 -9.94 20.88
CA LEU A 699 32.02 -10.05 22.24
C LEU A 699 31.94 -11.48 22.76
N ASN A 700 30.78 -12.12 22.61
CA ASN A 700 30.50 -13.40 23.26
C ASN A 700 30.91 -14.64 22.42
N TYR A 701 31.22 -14.45 21.13
CA TYR A 701 31.48 -15.52 20.16
C TYR A 701 32.87 -15.43 19.51
N VAL A 702 33.86 -14.95 20.26
CA VAL A 702 35.26 -14.86 19.79
C VAL A 702 35.92 -16.25 19.69
N HIS A 703 35.64 -17.13 20.64
CA HIS A 703 36.28 -18.46 20.76
C HIS A 703 35.37 -19.64 20.39
N GLN A 704 34.14 -19.36 19.95
CA GLN A 704 33.14 -20.37 19.61
C GLN A 704 32.21 -19.86 18.51
N LYS A 705 31.72 -20.75 17.64
CA LYS A 705 30.75 -20.37 16.60
C LYS A 705 29.42 -20.01 17.23
N ALA A 706 28.81 -18.90 16.81
CA ALA A 706 27.53 -18.45 17.36
C ALA A 706 26.36 -19.37 16.99
N ILE A 707 26.35 -19.90 15.76
CA ILE A 707 25.41 -20.91 15.28
C ILE A 707 26.20 -22.11 14.75
N ILE A 708 25.78 -23.30 15.15
CA ILE A 708 26.34 -24.57 14.68
C ILE A 708 25.17 -25.39 14.13
N ILE A 709 25.07 -25.48 12.80
CA ILE A 709 24.07 -26.30 12.09
C ILE A 709 24.74 -26.92 10.87
N THR A 710 24.56 -28.23 10.66
CA THR A 710 25.10 -28.91 9.49
C THR A 710 24.16 -28.72 8.29
N PRO A 711 24.63 -28.90 7.04
CA PRO A 711 23.75 -28.89 5.88
C PRO A 711 22.57 -29.86 5.99
N GLU A 712 22.80 -31.05 6.55
CA GLU A 712 21.78 -32.10 6.77
C GLU A 712 20.71 -31.66 7.78
N GLU A 713 21.11 -30.95 8.84
CA GLU A 713 20.16 -30.39 9.81
C GLU A 713 19.44 -29.15 9.25
N MET A 714 20.10 -28.37 8.38
CA MET A 714 19.50 -27.22 7.71
C MET A 714 18.39 -27.62 6.73
N GLU A 715 18.50 -28.80 6.11
CA GLU A 715 17.42 -29.37 5.27
C GLU A 715 16.14 -29.68 6.06
N LYS A 716 16.25 -29.95 7.37
CA LYS A 716 15.12 -30.22 8.25
C LYS A 716 14.40 -28.95 8.73
N VAL A 717 15.00 -27.78 8.51
CA VAL A 717 14.39 -26.48 8.86
C VAL A 717 13.28 -26.14 7.86
N PRO A 718 12.04 -25.86 8.30
CA PRO A 718 10.96 -25.42 7.42
C PRO A 718 11.32 -24.17 6.61
N ASP A 719 10.86 -24.07 5.36
CA ASP A 719 11.21 -22.98 4.44
C ASP A 719 10.93 -21.59 5.03
N ALA A 720 9.79 -21.45 5.73
CA ALA A 720 9.41 -20.20 6.39
C ALA A 720 10.43 -19.72 7.45
N GLN A 721 11.26 -20.62 8.00
CA GLN A 721 12.20 -20.35 9.09
C GLN A 721 13.66 -20.40 8.64
N LYS A 722 13.96 -20.85 7.40
CA LYS A 722 15.34 -20.87 6.87
C LYS A 722 16.01 -19.51 6.91
N HIS A 723 15.22 -18.43 6.79
CA HIS A 723 15.71 -17.06 6.88
C HIS A 723 16.40 -16.74 8.21
N LEU A 724 16.07 -17.44 9.31
CA LEU A 724 16.69 -17.24 10.62
C LEU A 724 18.18 -17.62 10.63
N PHE A 725 18.62 -18.49 9.71
CA PHE A 725 19.96 -19.07 9.71
C PHE A 725 20.85 -18.52 8.58
N ARG A 726 20.49 -17.40 7.94
CA ARG A 726 21.26 -16.79 6.84
C ARG A 726 22.74 -16.62 7.19
N TRP A 727 23.05 -16.30 8.44
CA TRP A 727 24.42 -16.09 8.92
C TRP A 727 25.19 -17.36 9.26
N ALA A 728 24.51 -18.50 9.39
CA ALA A 728 25.17 -19.80 9.50
C ALA A 728 25.67 -20.29 8.14
N GLN A 729 25.07 -19.82 7.04
CA GLN A 729 25.43 -20.19 5.67
C GLN A 729 26.55 -19.31 5.08
N SER A 730 26.83 -18.15 5.69
CA SER A 730 27.80 -17.16 5.19
C SER A 730 29.22 -17.33 5.75
N ASP A 731 29.60 -18.58 6.08
CA ASP A 731 30.91 -19.02 6.64
C ASP A 731 32.11 -18.78 5.65
N GLY A 732 32.23 -17.58 5.10
CA GLY A 732 33.28 -17.15 4.16
C GLY A 732 33.97 -15.82 4.51
N ALA A 733 33.61 -15.16 5.62
CA ALA A 733 34.35 -14.01 6.12
C ALA A 733 34.92 -14.34 7.49
N GLU A 734 36.13 -14.91 7.50
CA GLU A 734 36.99 -14.91 8.68
C GLU A 734 37.07 -13.47 9.21
N LEU A 735 36.52 -13.24 10.41
CA LEU A 735 36.85 -12.04 11.19
C LEU A 735 38.35 -12.06 11.40
N LYS A 736 39.07 -11.17 10.71
CA LYS A 736 40.50 -10.96 10.94
C LYS A 736 40.70 -10.70 12.43
N THR A 737 41.42 -11.62 13.05
CA THR A 737 41.84 -11.65 14.45
C THR A 737 42.51 -10.34 14.91
N ASP A 738 43.01 -9.56 13.96
CA ASP A 738 43.68 -8.28 14.16
C ASP A 738 42.79 -7.19 14.82
N ALA A 739 41.47 -7.19 14.55
CA ALA A 739 40.57 -6.15 15.07
C ALA A 739 40.27 -6.31 16.57
N ILE A 740 40.22 -7.56 17.06
CA ILE A 740 39.95 -7.89 18.46
C ILE A 740 41.23 -7.68 19.31
N GLU A 741 42.41 -7.95 18.75
CA GLU A 741 43.68 -7.61 19.41
C GLU A 741 43.89 -6.10 19.57
N ALA A 742 43.42 -5.28 18.62
CA ALA A 742 43.50 -3.82 18.72
C ALA A 742 42.60 -3.28 19.85
N TRP A 743 41.40 -3.84 20.00
CA TRP A 743 40.44 -3.43 21.03
C TRP A 743 40.90 -3.79 22.45
N ASN A 744 41.46 -4.99 22.64
CA ASN A 744 42.01 -5.40 23.95
C ASN A 744 43.32 -4.68 24.33
N LYS A 745 44.00 -4.01 23.39
CA LYS A 745 45.22 -3.23 23.63
C LYS A 745 44.95 -1.73 23.84
N GLY A 746 43.69 -1.28 23.82
CA GLY A 746 43.33 0.13 24.01
C GLY A 746 43.80 1.05 22.89
N ILE A 747 44.00 0.52 21.68
CA ILE A 747 44.39 1.32 20.50
C ILE A 747 43.14 1.56 19.67
N GLU A 748 42.72 2.82 19.55
CA GLU A 748 41.60 3.21 18.69
C GLU A 748 41.88 2.80 17.23
N PRO A 749 40.95 2.08 16.56
CA PRO A 749 41.11 1.76 15.14
C PRO A 749 40.92 3.05 14.33
N GLY A 750 42.02 3.69 13.97
CA GLY A 750 42.03 4.79 13.04
C GLY A 750 41.60 4.33 11.65
N GLY A 751 40.40 4.74 11.25
CA GLY A 751 39.96 4.97 9.88
C GLY A 751 40.08 3.79 8.90
N MET A 752 38.97 3.06 8.73
CA MET A 752 38.55 2.55 7.42
C MET A 752 37.05 2.32 7.47
N ILE A 753 36.34 2.96 6.52
CA ILE A 753 34.89 3.03 6.33
C ILE A 753 34.29 1.64 6.14
#